data_AF-A0A0F9WZV9-F1
#
_entry.id   AF-A0A0F9WZV9-F1
#
_cell.length_a   1.000
_cell.length_b   1.000
_cell.length_c   1.000
_cell.angle_alpha   90.00
_cell.angle_beta   90.00
_cell.angle_gamma   90.00
#
_symmetry.space_group_name_H-M   'P 1'
#
loop_
_entity.id
_entity.type
_entity.pdbx_description
1 polymer ?
#
loop_
_entity_poly.entity_id
_entity_poly.type
_entity_poly.pdbx_seq_one_letter_code
_entity_poly.pdbx_strand_id
1 'polypeptide(L)'
;MAPGALTVDDTPMDAASDHESREEPISKASCEMCRRRKVKCDRMRPACGWCSRNSRVCVYKEKRKIIEESERNDQFEVRLGHLDALVQGLRQRVDSHISQHDAHHDTSPSLMSKSPSTHHDRHHSWHATASPESTRSDMLSEGARPPKVILDRPFNPTGGVKIPRSFTTNMKTVYEQEIILSMDPDLPPSDLLYVLVDLFFKHINTWFPLLDRKATFGTYFGSTSISRGDRVVLFAIIATTLRFATDARLTPGAKQKLHNDCKQKIELYALENVNLFSLKALTLLTLDVFGTSKELQGQTFLSLLVQYITHLGLYEGRRRLCWMVYVLDRYATLATPYKFILAEEDMKRFLPCRYDLWSNDIPVETRWPNGLDTTKLRLTVNTPENLGSFSYHCEVLGILSRVHNFLAKPLDIYSPQDVRSWQSTFVALEGELSTWLRDLPAEYGQISILCHSDPGARIINWIMLHAAFVISSIRLNSAAAYPVVQTDVFVPSYSAIQTCLSAVKSLRSIVQDVIETTGLSLLGPHFAFSLWTSARLLLVHAATMRCEIDSNVDFFVDTLAEMGRYWETAAKYSAILGRVTEEGRQGDKTLTEMRQRAHELSVLSDSTRLNALQPTSTRISSANELDYLEIFDFFNYPRSADHGSTAPVSEAPRFDMPVPLGTSGNFPRLGFLENMEMVRLAGNGGSDDTHQFMSRQPAWQPGAQLPWEEADDISRHKTAVYFTTRAYGGHVYIQAPLAAVKVVESEDETARGHQIRANLTIQGVFTNLGHVDRPFIYQVSKLAAGRSFQTYLVTARQPKQPSSNPCGPFPESDSKLPLGPICFSCHVTFKRPVPSFADLQLSSAQERFASILAQRKPDEWPTSPQLDIDILNDTFPNAGHGGFPIVDMYKVDMKAYNTNKPIPERRELLLYKLHKPIPAEDTNSHILVHAFEADRNGLLTISNYLGWGYNLGVAASLTYTFTVHVNSEEAVMRDGWWIQEVCWPRISAGRATLESRIWSPEGKHVASGYQDGIAGPDKKRRAEKL
;
A
#
# COMPACT_ATOMS: atom_id res chain seq x y z
N MET A 1 -43.71 -74.12 -13.02
CA MET A 1 -42.92 -74.14 -11.76
C MET A 1 -43.40 -72.98 -10.90
N ALA A 2 -43.34 -73.11 -9.57
CA ALA A 2 -44.18 -72.30 -8.66
C ALA A 2 -43.64 -70.87 -8.38
N PRO A 3 -44.51 -69.91 -7.97
CA PRO A 3 -44.18 -68.48 -7.87
C PRO A 3 -44.17 -67.95 -6.41
N GLY A 4 -43.99 -66.64 -6.24
CA GLY A 4 -44.24 -65.93 -4.98
C GLY A 4 -44.00 -64.41 -5.07
N ALA A 5 -44.74 -63.62 -4.29
CA ALA A 5 -44.63 -62.15 -4.18
C ALA A 5 -45.05 -61.69 -2.75
N LEU A 6 -45.11 -60.38 -2.53
CA LEU A 6 -45.71 -59.65 -1.38
C LEU A 6 -44.85 -59.46 -0.10
N THR A 7 -44.33 -58.24 0.04
CA THR A 7 -44.58 -57.21 1.10
C THR A 7 -44.82 -57.56 2.59
N VAL A 8 -44.25 -56.68 3.44
CA VAL A 8 -44.71 -56.17 4.77
C VAL A 8 -44.31 -56.94 6.05
N ASP A 9 -43.78 -56.17 7.03
CA ASP A 9 -43.71 -56.25 8.51
C ASP A 9 -43.63 -57.65 9.22
N ASP A 10 -42.94 -57.82 10.37
CA ASP A 10 -43.11 -57.06 11.61
C ASP A 10 -41.91 -57.14 12.61
N THR A 11 -42.09 -56.56 13.80
CA THR A 11 -41.15 -56.24 14.91
C THR A 11 -41.51 -57.03 16.20
N PRO A 12 -40.92 -56.80 17.43
CA PRO A 12 -39.58 -56.38 17.90
C PRO A 12 -39.06 -57.24 19.11
N MET A 13 -38.03 -56.74 19.86
CA MET A 13 -37.62 -57.08 21.27
C MET A 13 -37.06 -58.50 21.53
N ASP A 14 -36.13 -58.80 22.45
CA ASP A 14 -35.14 -58.09 23.30
C ASP A 14 -34.03 -59.14 23.66
N ALA A 15 -33.04 -59.06 24.58
CA ALA A 15 -32.71 -58.21 25.75
C ALA A 15 -31.17 -58.20 26.03
N ALA A 16 -30.75 -58.03 27.30
CA ALA A 16 -29.36 -58.16 27.80
C ALA A 16 -29.07 -59.58 28.37
N SER A 17 -27.84 -60.02 28.68
CA SER A 17 -26.51 -59.37 28.78
C SER A 17 -25.40 -60.28 28.12
N ASP A 18 -24.09 -60.35 28.42
CA ASP A 18 -23.20 -59.83 29.48
C ASP A 18 -21.69 -59.78 29.04
N HIS A 19 -20.76 -59.63 29.99
CA HIS A 19 -19.30 -59.51 29.82
C HIS A 19 -18.53 -60.82 29.52
N GLU A 20 -17.62 -60.78 28.55
CA GLU A 20 -16.23 -61.25 28.76
C GLU A 20 -15.20 -60.58 27.82
N SER A 21 -13.92 -60.95 27.95
CA SER A 21 -12.72 -60.21 27.51
C SER A 21 -12.60 -59.81 26.02
N ARG A 22 -11.93 -58.68 25.76
CA ARG A 22 -11.47 -58.23 24.42
C ARG A 22 -9.96 -58.43 24.25
N GLU A 23 -9.54 -59.03 23.13
CA GLU A 23 -8.14 -58.97 22.66
C GLU A 23 -7.80 -57.58 22.07
N GLU A 24 -6.55 -57.11 22.21
CA GLU A 24 -6.09 -55.85 21.59
C GLU A 24 -5.73 -56.03 20.09
N PRO A 25 -6.29 -55.21 19.16
CA PRO A 25 -5.93 -55.29 17.75
C PRO A 25 -4.49 -54.85 17.43
N ILE A 26 -3.74 -55.75 16.77
CA ILE A 26 -2.33 -55.62 16.38
C ILE A 26 -2.04 -54.27 15.69
N SER A 27 -1.03 -53.54 16.19
CA SER A 27 -0.66 -52.23 15.61
C SER A 27 -0.18 -52.34 14.16
N LYS A 28 -0.65 -51.43 13.28
CA LYS A 28 -0.39 -51.43 11.83
C LYS A 28 1.06 -51.02 11.43
N ALA A 29 2.02 -51.11 12.35
CA ALA A 29 3.39 -50.63 12.15
C ALA A 29 4.27 -51.62 11.36
N SER A 30 5.03 -51.12 10.40
CA SER A 30 6.13 -51.86 9.74
C SER A 30 7.38 -51.86 10.64
N CYS A 31 8.16 -52.95 10.64
CA CYS A 31 9.35 -53.08 11.48
C CYS A 31 10.42 -52.00 11.21
N GLU A 32 11.28 -51.73 12.19
CA GLU A 32 12.28 -50.66 12.10
C GLU A 32 13.25 -50.83 10.92
N MET A 33 13.65 -52.07 10.61
CA MET A 33 14.58 -52.34 9.51
C MET A 33 13.96 -52.08 8.14
N CYS A 34 12.74 -52.59 7.87
CA CYS A 34 12.05 -52.32 6.61
C CYS A 34 11.69 -50.83 6.47
N ARG A 35 11.29 -50.17 7.56
CA ARG A 35 11.04 -48.72 7.59
C ARG A 35 12.29 -47.91 7.28
N ARG A 36 13.45 -48.25 7.87
CA ARG A 36 14.75 -47.60 7.60
C ARG A 36 15.28 -47.86 6.19
N ARG A 37 15.00 -49.04 5.63
CA ARG A 37 15.39 -49.45 4.26
C ARG A 37 14.41 -49.02 3.16
N LYS A 38 13.26 -48.42 3.51
CA LYS A 38 12.15 -48.07 2.59
C LYS A 38 11.63 -49.26 1.75
N VAL A 39 11.62 -50.48 2.32
CA VAL A 39 11.13 -51.70 1.64
C VAL A 39 9.80 -52.17 2.23
N LYS A 40 8.98 -52.88 1.43
CA LYS A 40 7.69 -53.43 1.86
C LYS A 40 7.91 -54.47 2.98
N CYS A 41 7.19 -54.29 4.09
CA CYS A 41 7.19 -55.20 5.22
C CYS A 41 5.93 -56.06 5.17
N ASP A 42 6.07 -57.39 5.15
CA ASP A 42 4.96 -58.36 5.26
C ASP A 42 4.44 -58.54 6.71
N ARG A 43 5.12 -57.93 7.69
CA ARG A 43 4.72 -57.82 9.11
C ARG A 43 4.60 -59.13 9.89
N MET A 44 5.13 -60.24 9.38
CA MET A 44 5.19 -61.49 10.14
C MET A 44 6.03 -61.33 11.43
N ARG A 45 5.62 -62.01 12.50
CA ARG A 45 6.39 -62.22 13.74
C ARG A 45 6.90 -63.68 13.76
N PRO A 46 8.07 -63.98 14.36
CA PRO A 46 8.98 -63.06 15.06
C PRO A 46 9.74 -62.12 14.11
N ALA A 47 9.92 -62.48 12.83
CA ALA A 47 10.59 -61.64 11.83
C ALA A 47 9.82 -61.59 10.51
N CYS A 48 9.79 -60.40 9.89
CA CYS A 48 9.22 -60.25 8.55
C CYS A 48 10.07 -60.96 7.50
N GLY A 49 9.43 -61.43 6.43
CA GLY A 49 10.05 -62.27 5.38
C GLY A 49 11.15 -61.58 4.58
N TRP A 50 11.21 -60.24 4.58
CA TRP A 50 12.37 -59.49 4.07
C TRP A 50 13.56 -59.54 5.03
N CYS A 51 13.33 -59.30 6.32
CA CYS A 51 14.38 -59.35 7.35
C CYS A 51 14.97 -60.76 7.50
N SER A 52 14.11 -61.78 7.51
CA SER A 52 14.51 -63.19 7.56
C SER A 52 15.44 -63.56 6.39
N ARG A 53 15.02 -63.32 5.14
CA ARG A 53 15.82 -63.62 3.94
C ARG A 53 17.11 -62.81 3.79
N ASN A 54 17.28 -61.70 4.52
CA ASN A 54 18.48 -60.86 4.49
C ASN A 54 19.33 -60.99 5.76
N SER A 55 19.03 -61.94 6.65
CA SER A 55 19.67 -62.16 7.95
C SER A 55 19.78 -60.87 8.79
N ARG A 56 18.68 -60.11 8.89
CA ARG A 56 18.60 -58.87 9.68
C ARG A 56 17.62 -59.01 10.84
N VAL A 57 18.05 -58.55 12.02
CA VAL A 57 17.22 -58.53 13.23
C VAL A 57 15.96 -57.69 13.00
N CYS A 58 14.79 -58.28 13.17
CA CYS A 58 13.51 -57.65 12.91
C CYS A 58 12.89 -57.13 14.21
N VAL A 59 12.92 -55.82 14.43
CA VAL A 59 12.39 -55.19 15.64
C VAL A 59 11.10 -54.43 15.32
N TYR A 60 10.06 -54.68 16.12
CA TYR A 60 8.87 -53.85 16.24
C TYR A 60 8.89 -53.23 17.64
N LYS A 61 8.62 -51.92 17.77
CA LYS A 61 8.52 -51.24 19.07
C LYS A 61 7.08 -50.82 19.32
N GLU A 62 6.53 -51.23 20.45
CA GLU A 62 5.27 -50.73 20.98
C GLU A 62 5.49 -49.41 21.72
N LYS A 63 4.46 -48.55 21.77
CA LYS A 63 4.51 -47.28 22.52
C LYS A 63 4.28 -47.57 24.01
N ARG A 64 5.18 -47.08 24.88
CA ARG A 64 4.96 -47.12 26.33
C ARG A 64 3.78 -46.21 26.73
N LYS A 65 2.87 -46.73 27.55
CA LYS A 65 2.07 -45.91 28.49
C LYS A 65 2.98 -45.51 29.67
N ILE A 66 2.67 -44.42 30.37
CA ILE A 66 3.38 -43.95 31.57
C ILE A 66 2.40 -43.99 32.75
N ILE A 67 2.89 -44.29 33.95
CA ILE A 67 2.10 -44.57 35.14
C ILE A 67 2.26 -43.40 36.11
N GLU A 68 1.43 -42.36 35.95
CA GLU A 68 1.45 -41.12 36.78
C GLU A 68 0.03 -40.60 37.13
N GLU A 69 -1.02 -41.37 36.84
CA GLU A 69 -2.42 -40.91 36.95
C GLU A 69 -3.13 -41.39 38.23
N SER A 70 -2.68 -42.48 38.86
CA SER A 70 -3.40 -43.12 39.98
C SER A 70 -3.49 -42.23 41.23
N GLU A 71 -2.36 -41.81 41.80
CA GLU A 71 -2.31 -40.99 43.03
C GLU A 71 -2.97 -39.60 42.88
N ARG A 72 -3.22 -39.19 41.63
CA ARG A 72 -3.86 -37.92 41.30
C ARG A 72 -5.38 -38.01 41.36
N ASN A 73 -5.94 -39.16 40.97
CA ASN A 73 -7.39 -39.38 40.95
C ASN A 73 -7.95 -39.49 42.38
N ASP A 74 -7.26 -40.18 43.29
CA ASP A 74 -7.63 -40.26 44.71
C ASP A 74 -7.74 -38.86 45.35
N GLN A 75 -6.81 -37.96 45.00
CA GLN A 75 -6.85 -36.55 45.44
C GLN A 75 -7.98 -35.75 44.78
N PHE A 76 -8.44 -36.13 43.58
CA PHE A 76 -9.60 -35.50 42.95
C PHE A 76 -10.93 -35.99 43.54
N GLU A 77 -11.09 -37.27 43.87
CA GLU A 77 -12.31 -37.79 44.52
C GLU A 77 -12.55 -37.15 45.89
N VAL A 78 -11.51 -37.06 46.73
CA VAL A 78 -11.58 -36.37 48.04
C VAL A 78 -11.95 -34.88 47.87
N ARG A 79 -11.51 -34.25 46.78
CA ARG A 79 -11.78 -32.82 46.50
C ARG A 79 -13.15 -32.59 45.87
N LEU A 80 -13.66 -33.55 45.11
CA LEU A 80 -15.04 -33.60 44.60
C LEU A 80 -16.04 -33.73 45.76
N GLY A 81 -15.84 -34.68 46.68
CA GLY A 81 -16.71 -34.84 47.84
C GLY A 81 -16.78 -33.59 48.73
N HIS A 82 -15.67 -32.85 48.86
CA HIS A 82 -15.63 -31.59 49.59
C HIS A 82 -16.35 -30.45 48.83
N LEU A 83 -16.30 -30.45 47.50
CA LEU A 83 -17.06 -29.51 46.66
C LEU A 83 -18.56 -29.81 46.68
N ASP A 84 -18.99 -31.07 46.60
CA ASP A 84 -20.40 -31.44 46.71
C ASP A 84 -21.00 -31.07 48.06
N ALA A 85 -20.26 -31.25 49.16
CA ALA A 85 -20.68 -30.79 50.49
C ALA A 85 -20.87 -29.26 50.54
N LEU A 86 -19.98 -28.49 49.89
CA LEU A 86 -20.14 -27.03 49.76
C LEU A 86 -21.32 -26.64 48.87
N VAL A 87 -21.55 -27.34 47.76
CA VAL A 87 -22.67 -27.09 46.84
C VAL A 87 -24.01 -27.41 47.53
N GLN A 88 -24.13 -28.53 48.24
CA GLN A 88 -25.33 -28.86 49.03
C GLN A 88 -25.56 -27.83 50.15
N GLY A 89 -24.50 -27.42 50.86
CA GLY A 89 -24.55 -26.38 51.88
C GLY A 89 -24.78 -24.97 51.35
N LEU A 90 -24.65 -24.72 50.04
CA LEU A 90 -25.12 -23.50 49.37
C LEU A 90 -26.58 -23.66 48.93
N ARG A 91 -26.96 -24.82 48.39
CA ARG A 91 -28.33 -25.13 47.94
C ARG A 91 -29.33 -24.97 49.08
N GLN A 92 -29.07 -25.57 50.24
CA GLN A 92 -29.90 -25.39 51.45
C GLN A 92 -30.04 -23.93 51.90
N ARG A 93 -29.01 -23.08 51.69
CA ARG A 93 -29.06 -21.64 51.99
C ARG A 93 -29.85 -20.85 50.95
N VAL A 94 -29.85 -21.27 49.69
CA VAL A 94 -30.69 -20.69 48.64
C VAL A 94 -32.15 -21.09 48.86
N ASP A 95 -32.44 -22.38 49.08
CA ASP A 95 -33.79 -22.92 49.28
C ASP A 95 -34.48 -22.27 50.51
N SER A 96 -33.73 -22.06 51.60
CA SER A 96 -34.24 -21.35 52.80
C SER A 96 -34.37 -19.82 52.61
N HIS A 97 -33.59 -19.20 51.73
CA HIS A 97 -33.73 -17.77 51.42
C HIS A 97 -34.87 -17.49 50.42
N ILE A 98 -35.20 -18.45 49.54
CA ILE A 98 -36.40 -18.42 48.69
C ILE A 98 -37.65 -18.60 49.56
N SER A 99 -37.64 -19.60 50.46
CA SER A 99 -38.76 -19.88 51.37
C SER A 99 -39.14 -18.72 52.30
N GLN A 100 -38.24 -17.76 52.53
CA GLN A 100 -38.49 -16.54 53.30
C GLN A 100 -39.03 -15.37 52.45
N HIS A 101 -38.83 -15.39 51.13
CA HIS A 101 -39.22 -14.30 50.24
C HIS A 101 -40.70 -14.43 49.80
N ASP A 102 -41.18 -15.65 49.59
CA ASP A 102 -42.58 -15.92 49.19
C ASP A 102 -43.59 -15.69 50.33
N ALA A 103 -43.12 -15.59 51.58
CA ALA A 103 -43.97 -15.45 52.77
C ALA A 103 -44.43 -14.00 53.06
N HIS A 104 -43.93 -12.99 52.34
CA HIS A 104 -44.14 -11.58 52.67
C HIS A 104 -44.86 -10.75 51.60
N HIS A 105 -45.35 -11.37 50.52
CA HIS A 105 -45.95 -10.67 49.38
C HIS A 105 -47.49 -10.72 49.30
N ASP A 106 -48.19 -10.74 50.44
CA ASP A 106 -49.65 -10.53 50.42
C ASP A 106 -50.21 -9.86 51.70
N THR A 107 -50.33 -8.52 51.67
CA THR A 107 -51.53 -7.73 52.09
C THR A 107 -51.23 -6.24 52.24
N SER A 108 -52.17 -5.41 51.77
CA SER A 108 -52.38 -4.02 52.20
C SER A 108 -53.75 -3.52 51.73
N PRO A 109 -54.46 -2.74 52.55
CA PRO A 109 -55.20 -1.62 51.98
C PRO A 109 -55.18 -0.33 52.83
N SER A 110 -54.68 0.75 52.20
CA SER A 110 -55.23 2.12 52.24
C SER A 110 -55.32 2.91 53.57
N LEU A 111 -54.77 4.15 53.60
CA LEU A 111 -55.57 5.40 53.44
C LEU A 111 -54.74 6.70 53.64
N MET A 112 -54.90 7.62 52.67
CA MET A 112 -54.99 9.10 52.80
C MET A 112 -53.89 9.99 53.47
N SER A 113 -53.21 10.73 52.58
CA SER A 113 -53.17 12.22 52.52
C SER A 113 -52.21 13.06 53.38
N LYS A 114 -51.38 13.88 52.71
CA LYS A 114 -51.33 15.37 52.72
C LYS A 114 -49.95 15.91 52.29
N SER A 115 -49.96 17.07 51.63
CA SER A 115 -48.81 17.84 51.12
C SER A 115 -48.53 19.08 52.03
N PRO A 116 -47.54 19.96 51.74
CA PRO A 116 -46.30 19.85 50.95
C PRO A 116 -45.06 20.50 51.66
N SER A 117 -44.03 20.86 50.88
CA SER A 117 -43.10 22.02 51.02
C SER A 117 -41.67 21.84 51.59
N THR A 118 -40.71 22.24 50.74
CA THR A 118 -39.42 22.94 50.96
C THR A 118 -38.70 22.91 52.32
N HIS A 119 -37.41 22.54 52.32
CA HIS A 119 -36.32 23.55 52.39
C HIS A 119 -34.94 23.01 51.92
N HIS A 120 -33.89 23.82 52.07
CA HIS A 120 -32.53 23.71 51.50
C HIS A 120 -31.48 23.26 52.54
N ASP A 121 -30.23 23.04 52.08
CA ASP A 121 -28.96 23.08 52.86
C ASP A 121 -28.68 22.00 53.95
N ARG A 122 -27.44 21.75 54.41
CA ARG A 122 -26.10 21.62 53.72
C ARG A 122 -25.05 21.05 54.71
N HIS A 123 -23.95 20.51 54.16
CA HIS A 123 -22.58 20.41 54.74
C HIS A 123 -22.21 19.53 55.97
N HIS A 124 -21.25 18.61 55.71
CA HIS A 124 -19.97 18.36 56.43
C HIS A 124 -19.84 17.51 57.72
N SER A 125 -18.64 16.91 57.84
CA SER A 125 -17.80 16.70 59.04
C SER A 125 -17.72 15.27 59.63
N TRP A 126 -16.57 14.71 60.06
CA TRP A 126 -15.11 14.81 59.77
C TRP A 126 -14.42 13.63 60.57
N HIS A 127 -13.12 13.32 60.33
CA HIS A 127 -12.20 12.51 61.22
C HIS A 127 -12.47 10.98 61.43
N ALA A 128 -11.53 10.12 61.87
CA ALA A 128 -10.04 10.09 61.76
C ALA A 128 -9.41 8.70 62.13
N THR A 129 -8.21 8.45 61.60
CA THR A 129 -7.07 7.57 62.05
C THR A 129 -7.20 6.48 63.14
N ALA A 130 -6.68 5.26 62.87
CA ALA A 130 -6.03 4.37 63.86
C ALA A 130 -5.08 3.30 63.21
N SER A 131 -4.00 2.94 63.92
CA SER A 131 -3.01 1.83 63.71
C SER A 131 -2.00 1.86 64.89
N PRO A 132 -1.14 0.86 65.18
CA PRO A 132 -0.76 -0.38 64.46
C PRO A 132 -1.16 -1.66 65.29
N GLU A 133 -0.42 -2.75 65.59
CA GLU A 133 0.99 -3.18 65.37
C GLU A 133 1.25 -4.71 65.46
N SER A 134 2.14 -5.20 64.57
CA SER A 134 3.00 -6.40 64.49
C SER A 134 2.78 -7.74 65.25
N THR A 135 3.15 -8.85 64.56
CA THR A 135 4.11 -9.95 64.96
C THR A 135 4.11 -11.03 63.84
N ARG A 136 5.16 -11.18 63.00
CA ARG A 136 6.24 -12.21 63.04
C ARG A 136 5.77 -13.66 63.30
N SER A 137 6.29 -14.75 62.70
CA SER A 137 7.39 -15.04 61.75
C SER A 137 7.34 -16.56 61.42
N ASP A 138 7.85 -17.16 60.34
CA ASP A 138 8.53 -16.68 59.12
C ASP A 138 8.62 -17.80 58.01
N MET A 139 9.29 -17.51 56.88
CA MET A 139 9.93 -18.46 55.91
C MET A 139 9.10 -19.57 55.20
N LEU A 140 8.96 -19.44 53.86
CA LEU A 140 9.60 -20.34 52.88
C LEU A 140 9.60 -19.75 51.44
N SER A 141 10.55 -20.19 50.60
CA SER A 141 10.70 -19.86 49.16
C SER A 141 9.73 -20.75 48.31
N GLU A 142 9.50 -20.61 46.99
CA GLU A 142 10.29 -20.01 45.91
C GLU A 142 9.47 -19.78 44.61
N GLY A 143 9.82 -18.77 43.80
CA GLY A 143 9.41 -18.63 42.39
C GLY A 143 7.96 -18.16 42.13
N ALA A 144 7.65 -17.29 41.14
CA ALA A 144 8.49 -16.59 40.16
C ALA A 144 7.97 -15.16 39.88
N ARG A 145 8.86 -14.25 39.46
CA ARG A 145 8.53 -12.86 39.07
C ARG A 145 8.61 -12.69 37.54
N PRO A 146 7.92 -11.69 36.94
CA PRO A 146 8.08 -11.38 35.52
C PRO A 146 9.53 -10.93 35.19
N PRO A 147 10.03 -11.21 33.98
CA PRO A 147 11.42 -10.98 33.63
C PRO A 147 11.75 -9.49 33.47
N LYS A 148 12.85 -9.05 34.09
CA LYS A 148 13.53 -7.82 33.69
C LYS A 148 14.29 -8.07 32.39
N VAL A 149 14.04 -7.27 31.36
CA VAL A 149 14.90 -7.20 30.19
C VAL A 149 16.21 -6.53 30.60
N ILE A 150 17.34 -7.19 30.33
CA ILE A 150 18.67 -6.59 30.48
C ILE A 150 18.89 -5.71 29.24
N LEU A 151 19.20 -4.43 29.47
CA LEU A 151 19.69 -3.55 28.42
C LEU A 151 21.18 -3.82 28.23
N ASP A 152 21.58 -4.30 27.05
CA ASP A 152 22.98 -4.59 26.76
C ASP A 152 23.86 -3.33 26.79
N ARG A 153 25.13 -3.53 27.15
CA ARG A 153 26.09 -2.43 27.33
C ARG A 153 26.46 -1.78 26.00
N PRO A 154 26.59 -0.44 25.93
CA PRO A 154 27.23 0.20 24.79
C PRO A 154 28.71 -0.23 24.70
N PHE A 155 29.16 -0.52 23.48
CA PHE A 155 30.55 -0.85 23.19
C PHE A 155 31.42 0.41 23.37
N ASN A 156 32.57 0.30 24.05
CA ASN A 156 33.37 1.45 24.48
C ASN A 156 34.72 1.51 23.73
N PRO A 157 34.84 2.30 22.64
CA PRO A 157 36.11 2.47 21.93
C PRO A 157 37.05 3.39 22.73
N THR A 158 38.12 2.82 23.29
CA THR A 158 39.19 3.58 23.94
C THR A 158 40.07 4.30 22.91
N GLY A 159 39.75 5.56 22.61
CA GLY A 159 40.54 6.44 21.75
C GLY A 159 39.98 7.87 21.79
N GLY A 160 40.70 8.81 22.39
CA GLY A 160 40.12 10.08 22.83
C GLY A 160 40.09 11.20 21.79
N VAL A 161 38.91 11.78 21.57
CA VAL A 161 38.71 13.14 21.01
C VAL A 161 37.73 13.89 21.92
N LYS A 162 37.99 15.17 22.20
CA LYS A 162 37.15 16.00 23.11
C LYS A 162 36.04 16.69 22.34
N ILE A 163 34.78 16.56 22.79
CA ILE A 163 33.62 17.31 22.29
C ILE A 163 33.24 18.39 23.34
N PRO A 164 32.83 19.62 22.94
CA PRO A 164 32.50 20.69 23.88
C PRO A 164 31.30 20.41 24.81
N ARG A 165 31.28 21.13 25.94
CA ARG A 165 30.50 20.78 27.15
C ARG A 165 29.05 21.34 27.19
N SER A 166 28.48 21.73 26.06
CA SER A 166 27.26 22.56 25.98
C SER A 166 25.93 21.82 25.76
N PHE A 167 25.93 20.49 25.61
CA PHE A 167 24.75 19.74 25.14
C PHE A 167 24.04 18.83 26.18
N THR A 168 24.49 18.78 27.44
CA THR A 168 24.03 17.75 28.41
C THR A 168 22.94 18.18 29.40
N THR A 169 22.38 19.40 29.30
CA THR A 169 21.47 19.94 30.33
C THR A 169 19.98 19.68 30.06
N ASN A 170 19.55 19.61 28.80
CA ASN A 170 18.11 19.58 28.45
C ASN A 170 17.47 18.19 28.32
N MET A 171 18.20 17.10 28.61
CA MET A 171 17.70 15.73 28.40
C MET A 171 17.02 15.07 29.62
N LYS A 172 16.83 15.81 30.73
CA LYS A 172 16.12 15.33 31.93
C LYS A 172 14.81 16.05 32.25
N THR A 173 14.49 17.13 31.55
CA THR A 173 13.33 18.01 31.84
C THR A 173 12.12 17.75 30.94
N VAL A 174 12.15 16.67 30.15
CA VAL A 174 11.12 16.33 29.12
C VAL A 174 10.29 15.10 29.50
N TYR A 175 10.68 14.39 30.56
CA TYR A 175 9.85 13.37 31.21
C TYR A 175 9.20 13.97 32.46
N GLU A 176 7.96 13.54 32.75
CA GLU A 176 7.17 13.94 33.92
C GLU A 176 6.71 15.42 33.94
N GLN A 177 5.81 15.76 32.99
CA GLN A 177 4.74 16.72 33.25
C GLN A 177 3.39 16.00 33.21
N GLU A 178 2.86 15.67 34.40
CA GLU A 178 1.46 15.27 34.55
C GLU A 178 0.58 16.53 34.63
N ILE A 179 -0.51 16.56 33.86
CA ILE A 179 -1.44 17.70 33.82
C ILE A 179 -2.83 17.20 34.22
N ILE A 180 -3.42 17.83 35.24
CA ILE A 180 -4.76 17.52 35.75
C ILE A 180 -5.80 17.80 34.64
N LEU A 181 -6.75 16.88 34.47
CA LEU A 181 -7.81 16.95 33.45
C LEU A 181 -8.53 18.29 33.36
N SER A 182 -8.89 18.86 34.51
CA SER A 182 -9.71 20.06 34.64
C SER A 182 -8.99 21.38 34.30
N MET A 183 -7.74 21.33 33.85
CA MET A 183 -6.91 22.51 33.57
C MET A 183 -6.30 22.54 32.16
N ASP A 184 -6.63 21.58 31.29
CA ASP A 184 -6.23 21.61 29.87
C ASP A 184 -7.23 22.50 29.08
N PRO A 185 -6.83 23.67 28.56
CA PRO A 185 -7.75 24.61 27.91
C PRO A 185 -8.33 24.11 26.60
N ASP A 186 -7.77 23.02 26.04
CA ASP A 186 -8.15 22.46 24.75
C ASP A 186 -9.00 21.19 24.88
N LEU A 187 -9.36 20.77 26.11
CA LEU A 187 -10.29 19.67 26.35
C LEU A 187 -11.72 20.17 26.65
N PRO A 188 -12.76 19.44 26.22
CA PRO A 188 -14.14 19.73 26.64
C PRO A 188 -14.31 19.68 28.17
N PRO A 189 -15.29 20.42 28.73
CA PRO A 189 -15.72 20.28 30.13
C PRO A 189 -15.98 18.81 30.52
N SER A 190 -15.66 18.44 31.76
CA SER A 190 -15.59 17.04 32.19
C SER A 190 -16.90 16.25 32.00
N ASP A 191 -18.05 16.92 32.11
CA ASP A 191 -19.37 16.36 31.83
C ASP A 191 -19.55 16.02 30.33
N LEU A 192 -19.15 16.93 29.44
CA LEU A 192 -19.17 16.72 27.99
C LEU A 192 -18.12 15.68 27.56
N LEU A 193 -16.97 15.66 28.24
CA LEU A 193 -15.93 14.66 28.04
C LEU A 193 -16.43 13.25 28.39
N TYR A 194 -17.15 13.09 29.50
CA TYR A 194 -17.78 11.81 29.88
C TYR A 194 -18.79 11.35 28.82
N VAL A 195 -19.66 12.26 28.35
CA VAL A 195 -20.63 11.96 27.27
C VAL A 195 -19.93 11.55 25.97
N LEU A 196 -18.83 12.22 25.58
CA LEU A 196 -18.08 11.86 24.39
C LEU A 196 -17.37 10.49 24.52
N VAL A 197 -16.81 10.16 25.68
CA VAL A 197 -16.22 8.83 25.92
C VAL A 197 -17.31 7.74 25.95
N ASP A 198 -18.49 8.01 26.51
CA ASP A 198 -19.61 7.05 26.49
C ASP A 198 -20.14 6.79 25.07
N LEU A 199 -20.36 7.86 24.30
CA LEU A 199 -20.79 7.78 22.90
C LEU A 199 -19.79 6.98 22.04
N PHE A 200 -18.47 7.10 22.29
CA PHE A 200 -17.46 6.29 21.61
C PHE A 200 -17.66 4.79 21.86
N PHE A 201 -17.90 4.40 23.12
CA PHE A 201 -18.14 3.00 23.47
C PHE A 201 -19.49 2.46 23.00
N LYS A 202 -20.47 3.33 22.76
CA LYS A 202 -21.78 2.98 22.21
C LYS A 202 -21.79 2.86 20.68
N HIS A 203 -21.20 3.83 19.98
CA HIS A 203 -21.33 3.99 18.52
C HIS A 203 -20.13 3.49 17.70
N ILE A 204 -18.95 3.27 18.32
CA ILE A 204 -17.71 2.93 17.60
C ILE A 204 -17.05 1.67 18.16
N ASN A 205 -16.72 1.63 19.45
CA ASN A 205 -15.95 0.52 20.04
C ASN A 205 -16.77 -0.79 20.17
N THR A 206 -18.04 -0.78 19.80
CA THR A 206 -18.84 -1.99 19.59
C THR A 206 -18.24 -2.81 18.44
N TRP A 207 -18.34 -2.31 17.21
CA TRP A 207 -17.84 -2.96 15.99
C TRP A 207 -16.35 -2.69 15.70
N PHE A 208 -15.75 -1.72 16.40
CA PHE A 208 -14.32 -1.41 16.34
C PHE A 208 -13.65 -1.62 17.73
N PRO A 209 -13.65 -2.85 18.30
CA PRO A 209 -13.23 -3.11 19.68
C PRO A 209 -11.70 -2.98 19.90
N LEU A 210 -11.22 -1.73 19.98
CA LEU A 210 -9.80 -1.37 20.13
C LEU A 210 -9.43 -1.04 21.59
N LEU A 211 -10.38 -0.53 22.38
CA LEU A 211 -10.22 -0.17 23.79
C LEU A 211 -11.13 -1.01 24.69
N ASP A 212 -10.69 -1.26 25.92
CA ASP A 212 -11.55 -1.84 26.97
C ASP A 212 -12.27 -0.72 27.72
N ARG A 213 -13.58 -0.87 27.96
CA ARG A 213 -14.39 0.17 28.58
C ARG A 213 -14.03 0.39 30.05
N LYS A 214 -13.80 -0.69 30.81
CA LYS A 214 -13.54 -0.62 32.26
C LYS A 214 -12.22 0.11 32.55
N ALA A 215 -11.15 -0.26 31.85
CA ALA A 215 -9.85 0.40 31.92
C ALA A 215 -9.94 1.86 31.47
N THR A 216 -10.59 2.14 30.34
CA THR A 216 -10.66 3.50 29.77
C THR A 216 -11.41 4.48 30.67
N PHE A 217 -12.55 4.07 31.24
CA PHE A 217 -13.25 4.91 32.23
C PHE A 217 -12.46 5.02 33.55
N GLY A 218 -11.71 4.00 33.97
CA GLY A 218 -10.81 4.08 35.13
C GLY A 218 -9.67 5.10 34.93
N THR A 219 -9.02 5.07 33.77
CA THR A 219 -7.95 6.02 33.41
C THR A 219 -8.46 7.46 33.32
N TYR A 220 -9.66 7.69 32.77
CA TYR A 220 -10.15 9.05 32.51
C TYR A 220 -11.05 9.65 33.60
N PHE A 221 -11.70 8.82 34.44
CA PHE A 221 -12.63 9.31 35.47
C PHE A 221 -12.41 8.71 36.87
N GLY A 222 -11.47 7.78 37.01
CA GLY A 222 -11.01 7.24 38.31
C GLY A 222 -9.61 7.69 38.73
N SER A 223 -8.84 8.31 37.83
CA SER A 223 -7.45 8.74 38.09
C SER A 223 -7.37 10.27 38.27
N THR A 224 -6.48 10.73 39.15
CA THR A 224 -6.27 12.17 39.42
C THR A 224 -5.38 12.87 38.37
N SER A 225 -4.62 12.12 37.57
CA SER A 225 -3.79 12.62 36.48
C SER A 225 -3.86 11.71 35.25
N ILE A 226 -3.54 12.26 34.07
CA ILE A 226 -3.52 11.55 32.77
C ILE A 226 -2.16 11.75 32.09
N SER A 227 -1.55 10.64 31.68
CA SER A 227 -0.27 10.63 30.95
C SER A 227 -0.36 11.30 29.57
N ARG A 228 0.76 11.78 29.02
CA ARG A 228 0.81 12.33 27.64
C ARG A 228 0.33 11.32 26.59
N GLY A 229 0.51 10.02 26.82
CA GLY A 229 0.05 8.94 25.94
C GLY A 229 -1.45 8.72 26.00
N ASP A 230 -2.01 8.60 27.20
CA ASP A 230 -3.45 8.41 27.39
C ASP A 230 -4.26 9.62 26.86
N ARG A 231 -3.68 10.82 26.92
CA ARG A 231 -4.25 12.06 26.36
C ARG A 231 -4.35 12.06 24.83
N VAL A 232 -3.39 11.47 24.09
CA VAL A 232 -3.51 11.37 22.62
C VAL A 232 -4.61 10.39 22.21
N VAL A 233 -4.81 9.32 22.98
CA VAL A 233 -5.93 8.39 22.77
C VAL A 233 -7.27 9.09 23.06
N LEU A 234 -7.32 9.96 24.08
CA LEU A 234 -8.50 10.76 24.39
C LEU A 234 -8.86 11.76 23.27
N PHE A 235 -7.88 12.46 22.67
CA PHE A 235 -8.13 13.30 21.49
C PHE A 235 -8.67 12.50 20.30
N ALA A 236 -8.23 11.25 20.11
CA ALA A 236 -8.74 10.39 19.05
C ALA A 236 -10.16 9.87 19.30
N ILE A 237 -10.50 9.58 20.56
CA ILE A 237 -11.87 9.28 21.01
C ILE A 237 -12.80 10.48 20.76
N ILE A 238 -12.35 11.71 21.09
CA ILE A 238 -13.12 12.93 20.83
C ILE A 238 -13.34 13.11 19.32
N ALA A 239 -12.26 13.14 18.53
CA ALA A 239 -12.34 13.39 17.08
C ALA A 239 -13.30 12.42 16.37
N THR A 240 -13.13 11.11 16.59
CA THR A 240 -13.99 10.07 16.00
C THR A 240 -15.47 10.22 16.36
N THR A 241 -15.78 10.74 17.55
CA THR A 241 -17.12 10.69 18.15
C THR A 241 -17.96 11.96 17.99
N LEU A 242 -17.35 13.11 17.66
CA LEU A 242 -18.06 14.39 17.47
C LEU A 242 -19.22 14.32 16.45
N ARG A 243 -19.15 13.37 15.49
CA ARG A 243 -20.23 13.04 14.55
C ARG A 243 -21.53 12.58 15.22
N PHE A 244 -21.48 11.95 16.40
CA PHE A 244 -22.64 11.44 17.14
C PHE A 244 -23.17 12.38 18.24
N ALA A 245 -22.39 13.39 18.64
CA ALA A 245 -22.74 14.24 19.78
C ALA A 245 -23.89 15.21 19.45
N THR A 246 -24.89 15.30 20.34
CA THR A 246 -26.09 16.16 20.19
C THR A 246 -26.15 17.33 21.18
N ASP A 247 -25.10 17.52 22.00
CA ASP A 247 -25.01 18.59 22.99
C ASP A 247 -25.08 19.99 22.35
N ALA A 248 -25.93 20.87 22.89
CA ALA A 248 -26.17 22.21 22.36
C ALA A 248 -24.92 23.12 22.36
N ARG A 249 -23.89 22.82 23.16
CA ARG A 249 -22.60 23.53 23.16
C ARG A 249 -21.77 23.20 21.90
N LEU A 250 -21.98 22.03 21.29
CA LEU A 250 -21.25 21.54 20.13
C LEU A 250 -21.92 21.94 18.82
N THR A 251 -21.94 23.26 18.55
CA THR A 251 -22.34 23.81 17.24
C THR A 251 -21.47 23.24 16.10
N PRO A 252 -21.93 23.21 14.83
CA PRO A 252 -21.15 22.64 13.73
C PRO A 252 -19.74 23.24 13.57
N GLY A 253 -19.60 24.56 13.75
CA GLY A 253 -18.30 25.24 13.75
C GLY A 253 -17.41 24.84 14.95
N ALA A 254 -17.99 24.71 16.15
CA ALA A 254 -17.26 24.25 17.33
C ALA A 254 -16.79 22.80 17.18
N LYS A 255 -17.63 21.91 16.65
CA LYS A 255 -17.26 20.53 16.30
C LYS A 255 -16.10 20.50 15.30
N GLN A 256 -16.18 21.26 14.20
CA GLN A 256 -15.14 21.26 13.17
C GLN A 256 -13.80 21.79 13.71
N LYS A 257 -13.84 22.84 14.55
CA LYS A 257 -12.62 23.35 15.21
C LYS A 257 -12.03 22.29 16.14
N LEU A 258 -12.82 21.75 17.08
CA LEU A 258 -12.35 20.75 18.04
C LEU A 258 -11.85 19.48 17.36
N HIS A 259 -12.47 19.06 16.25
CA HIS A 259 -12.01 17.95 15.41
C HIS A 259 -10.63 18.23 14.81
N ASN A 260 -10.45 19.40 14.18
CA ASN A 260 -9.16 19.83 13.62
C ASN A 260 -8.07 19.91 14.70
N ASP A 261 -8.38 20.53 15.85
CA ASP A 261 -7.47 20.70 16.99
C ASP A 261 -7.04 19.33 17.56
N CYS A 262 -7.98 18.38 17.71
CA CYS A 262 -7.68 17.00 18.12
C CYS A 262 -6.83 16.26 17.07
N LYS A 263 -7.19 16.35 15.79
CA LYS A 263 -6.49 15.72 14.66
C LYS A 263 -5.04 16.15 14.58
N GLN A 264 -4.77 17.46 14.61
CA GLN A 264 -3.42 18.01 14.57
C GLN A 264 -2.54 17.49 15.72
N LYS A 265 -3.11 17.36 16.93
CA LYS A 265 -2.40 16.81 18.10
C LYS A 265 -2.06 15.33 17.95
N ILE A 266 -2.95 14.53 17.36
CA ILE A 266 -2.70 13.11 17.06
C ILE A 266 -1.61 12.96 16.01
N GLU A 267 -1.69 13.73 14.92
CA GLU A 267 -0.69 13.75 13.84
C GLU A 267 0.71 14.10 14.36
N LEU A 268 0.84 15.23 15.07
CA LEU A 268 2.12 15.67 15.66
C LEU A 268 2.68 14.64 16.66
N TYR A 269 1.85 14.12 17.58
CA TYR A 269 2.32 13.15 18.57
C TYR A 269 2.73 11.82 17.92
N ALA A 270 2.05 11.37 16.86
CA ALA A 270 2.40 10.14 16.14
C ALA A 270 3.66 10.27 15.27
N LEU A 271 3.96 11.47 14.77
CA LEU A 271 5.24 11.77 14.11
C LEU A 271 6.40 11.83 15.10
N GLU A 272 6.19 12.38 16.31
CA GLU A 272 7.19 12.40 17.39
C GLU A 272 7.41 11.02 18.04
N ASN A 273 6.37 10.19 18.17
CA ASN A 273 6.38 9.02 19.06
C ASN A 273 5.83 7.76 18.35
N VAL A 274 6.65 6.71 18.24
CA VAL A 274 6.21 5.37 17.83
C VAL A 274 5.99 4.51 19.08
N ASN A 275 4.76 4.52 19.62
CA ASN A 275 4.40 3.76 20.82
C ASN A 275 2.94 3.25 20.77
N LEU A 276 2.51 2.46 21.75
CA LEU A 276 1.18 1.84 21.74
C LEU A 276 0.03 2.86 21.80
N PHE A 277 0.25 4.04 22.40
CA PHE A 277 -0.75 5.10 22.48
C PHE A 277 -0.90 5.83 21.15
N SER A 278 0.21 6.20 20.50
CA SER A 278 0.17 6.83 19.16
C SER A 278 -0.40 5.88 18.11
N LEU A 279 -0.05 4.60 18.12
CA LEU A 279 -0.62 3.63 17.18
C LEU A 279 -2.12 3.42 17.39
N LYS A 280 -2.61 3.41 18.65
CA LYS A 280 -4.06 3.40 18.95
C LYS A 280 -4.76 4.66 18.45
N ALA A 281 -4.22 5.84 18.77
CA ALA A 281 -4.79 7.12 18.39
C ALA A 281 -4.81 7.31 16.86
N LEU A 282 -3.73 6.94 16.17
CA LEU A 282 -3.63 6.99 14.71
C LEU A 282 -4.54 5.95 14.03
N THR A 283 -4.77 4.77 14.64
CA THR A 283 -5.76 3.80 14.14
C THR A 283 -7.17 4.36 14.19
N LEU A 284 -7.53 5.04 15.28
CA LEU A 284 -8.82 5.75 15.40
C LEU A 284 -8.92 6.93 14.41
N LEU A 285 -7.86 7.72 14.23
CA LEU A 285 -7.84 8.80 13.23
C LEU A 285 -7.90 8.27 11.78
N THR A 286 -7.34 7.09 11.52
CA THR A 286 -7.43 6.43 10.20
C THR A 286 -8.86 6.00 9.91
N LEU A 287 -9.56 5.41 10.90
CA LEU A 287 -10.99 5.13 10.80
C LEU A 287 -11.82 6.41 10.59
N ASP A 288 -11.53 7.46 11.36
CA ASP A 288 -12.21 8.76 11.26
C ASP A 288 -12.15 9.33 9.83
N VAL A 289 -10.95 9.29 9.23
CA VAL A 289 -10.66 9.82 7.89
C VAL A 289 -11.22 8.94 6.77
N PHE A 290 -11.24 7.60 6.90
CA PHE A 290 -11.99 6.74 5.97
C PHE A 290 -13.51 6.92 6.10
N GLY A 291 -13.98 7.48 7.23
CA GLY A 291 -15.33 8.01 7.42
C GLY A 291 -15.59 9.40 6.80
N THR A 292 -14.64 9.92 6.01
CA THR A 292 -14.71 11.19 5.25
C THR A 292 -14.30 11.01 3.78
N SER A 293 -14.55 12.02 2.95
CA SER A 293 -14.20 12.09 1.51
C SER A 293 -12.69 12.22 1.21
N LYS A 294 -11.83 11.64 2.04
CA LYS A 294 -10.37 11.88 2.10
C LYS A 294 -9.57 10.59 2.09
N GLU A 295 -9.95 9.66 1.22
CA GLU A 295 -9.45 8.29 1.17
C GLU A 295 -7.92 8.22 1.08
N LEU A 296 -7.28 9.10 0.30
CA LEU A 296 -5.82 9.16 0.14
C LEU A 296 -5.08 9.58 1.44
N GLN A 297 -5.68 10.44 2.28
CA GLN A 297 -5.11 10.76 3.59
C GLN A 297 -5.23 9.54 4.54
N GLY A 298 -6.34 8.81 4.48
CA GLY A 298 -6.52 7.56 5.22
C GLY A 298 -5.49 6.50 4.82
N GLN A 299 -5.26 6.31 3.51
CA GLN A 299 -4.21 5.41 2.99
C GLN A 299 -2.80 5.80 3.45
N THR A 300 -2.52 7.10 3.59
CA THR A 300 -1.24 7.60 4.11
C THR A 300 -1.03 7.18 5.57
N PHE A 301 -2.03 7.37 6.43
CA PHE A 301 -1.96 6.95 7.84
C PHE A 301 -1.95 5.43 8.01
N LEU A 302 -2.72 4.72 7.19
CA LEU A 302 -2.71 3.25 7.14
C LEU A 302 -1.32 2.70 6.77
N SER A 303 -0.64 3.32 5.80
CA SER A 303 0.73 2.94 5.41
C SER A 303 1.72 3.04 6.58
N LEU A 304 1.64 4.15 7.34
CA LEU A 304 2.45 4.34 8.55
C LEU A 304 2.11 3.30 9.63
N LEU A 305 0.82 3.01 9.85
CA LEU A 305 0.39 1.99 10.82
C LEU A 305 0.93 0.60 10.47
N VAL A 306 0.80 0.15 9.22
CA VAL A 306 1.27 -1.17 8.77
C VAL A 306 2.78 -1.32 8.97
N GLN A 307 3.57 -0.28 8.73
CA GLN A 307 5.02 -0.30 8.96
C GLN A 307 5.40 -0.60 10.42
N TYR A 308 4.56 -0.22 11.41
CA TYR A 308 4.88 -0.38 12.83
C TYR A 308 4.14 -1.56 13.52
N ILE A 309 2.91 -1.90 13.10
CA ILE A 309 2.13 -2.96 13.78
C ILE A 309 2.72 -4.37 13.60
N THR A 310 3.49 -4.62 12.55
CA THR A 310 4.19 -5.90 12.32
C THR A 310 5.09 -6.30 13.49
N HIS A 311 5.68 -5.32 14.19
CA HIS A 311 6.60 -5.52 15.31
C HIS A 311 5.92 -5.68 16.69
N LEU A 312 4.59 -5.59 16.79
CA LEU A 312 3.89 -5.64 18.07
C LEU A 312 3.74 -7.06 18.65
N GLY A 313 4.08 -7.21 19.94
CA GLY A 313 3.99 -8.48 20.70
C GLY A 313 2.55 -8.95 21.04
N LEU A 314 2.44 -10.14 21.62
CA LEU A 314 1.25 -11.02 21.58
C LEU A 314 0.08 -10.70 22.54
N TYR A 315 0.24 -9.75 23.47
CA TYR A 315 -0.80 -9.38 24.44
C TYR A 315 -2.10 -8.95 23.75
N GLU A 316 -3.26 -9.27 24.33
CA GLU A 316 -4.56 -9.12 23.65
C GLU A 316 -4.87 -7.70 23.17
N GLY A 317 -4.59 -6.67 23.99
CA GLY A 317 -4.74 -5.27 23.59
C GLY A 317 -3.79 -4.79 22.48
N ARG A 318 -2.71 -5.55 22.17
CA ARG A 318 -1.85 -5.36 21.00
C ARG A 318 -2.32 -6.22 19.81
N ARG A 319 -2.74 -7.45 20.09
CA ARG A 319 -3.33 -8.38 19.13
C ARG A 319 -4.54 -7.75 18.42
N ARG A 320 -5.45 -7.13 19.18
CA ARG A 320 -6.61 -6.38 18.67
C ARG A 320 -6.23 -5.20 17.80
N LEU A 321 -5.22 -4.41 18.20
CA LEU A 321 -4.71 -3.30 17.39
C LEU A 321 -4.19 -3.78 16.02
N CYS A 322 -3.41 -4.87 15.98
CA CYS A 322 -2.96 -5.45 14.71
C CYS A 322 -4.14 -5.94 13.85
N TRP A 323 -5.12 -6.63 14.44
CA TRP A 323 -6.32 -7.07 13.73
C TRP A 323 -7.19 -5.90 13.25
N MET A 324 -7.24 -4.78 13.99
CA MET A 324 -8.00 -3.61 13.58
C MET A 324 -7.37 -2.88 12.39
N VAL A 325 -6.04 -2.78 12.37
CA VAL A 325 -5.30 -2.25 11.21
C VAL A 325 -5.43 -3.19 10.00
N TYR A 326 -5.44 -4.51 10.20
CA TYR A 326 -5.78 -5.48 9.16
C TYR A 326 -7.20 -5.25 8.59
N VAL A 327 -8.21 -5.07 9.45
CA VAL A 327 -9.59 -4.77 9.03
C VAL A 327 -9.67 -3.48 8.20
N LEU A 328 -9.02 -2.39 8.66
CA LEU A 328 -8.95 -1.14 7.91
C LEU A 328 -8.29 -1.32 6.54
N ASP A 329 -7.17 -2.05 6.46
CA ASP A 329 -6.47 -2.34 5.20
C ASP A 329 -7.35 -3.15 4.23
N ARG A 330 -8.16 -4.10 4.73
CA ARG A 330 -9.11 -4.81 3.87
C ARG A 330 -10.18 -3.89 3.30
N TYR A 331 -10.91 -3.15 4.12
CA TYR A 331 -11.99 -2.28 3.62
C TYR A 331 -11.48 -1.11 2.77
N ALA A 332 -10.34 -0.51 3.10
CA ALA A 332 -9.76 0.60 2.34
C ALA A 332 -9.25 0.18 0.95
N THR A 333 -8.68 -1.02 0.81
CA THR A 333 -8.17 -1.52 -0.47
C THR A 333 -9.25 -2.14 -1.36
N LEU A 334 -10.27 -2.78 -0.79
CA LEU A 334 -11.27 -3.57 -1.55
C LEU A 334 -11.97 -2.80 -2.68
N ALA A 335 -12.14 -1.48 -2.54
CA ALA A 335 -12.75 -0.61 -3.54
C ALA A 335 -11.78 -0.13 -4.65
N THR A 336 -10.52 -0.58 -4.64
CA THR A 336 -9.42 -0.01 -5.45
C THR A 336 -8.68 -1.09 -6.26
N PRO A 337 -7.92 -0.72 -7.30
CA PRO A 337 -7.01 -1.63 -8.01
C PRO A 337 -5.69 -1.89 -7.25
N TYR A 338 -5.50 -1.33 -6.05
CA TYR A 338 -4.29 -1.51 -5.26
C TYR A 338 -4.25 -2.89 -4.58
N LYS A 339 -3.06 -3.31 -4.16
CA LYS A 339 -2.87 -4.49 -3.30
C LYS A 339 -2.97 -4.09 -1.83
N PHE A 340 -3.36 -5.02 -0.98
CA PHE A 340 -3.37 -4.84 0.48
C PHE A 340 -1.96 -4.44 0.96
N ILE A 341 -1.88 -3.46 1.87
CA ILE A 341 -0.61 -2.93 2.37
C ILE A 341 0.01 -3.93 3.36
N LEU A 342 -0.82 -4.63 4.14
CA LEU A 342 -0.42 -5.73 5.01
C LEU A 342 -0.68 -7.07 4.29
N ALA A 343 0.39 -7.80 3.94
CA ALA A 343 0.28 -9.16 3.39
C ALA A 343 -0.38 -10.14 4.39
N GLU A 344 -1.08 -11.16 3.89
CA GLU A 344 -1.71 -12.17 4.75
C GLU A 344 -0.63 -13.00 5.47
N GLU A 345 0.48 -13.28 4.77
CA GLU A 345 1.64 -13.99 5.30
C GLU A 345 2.31 -13.26 6.49
N ASP A 346 2.22 -11.93 6.57
CA ASP A 346 2.80 -11.14 7.65
C ASP A 346 1.92 -11.04 8.89
N MET A 347 0.65 -11.45 8.80
CA MET A 347 -0.28 -11.47 9.93
C MET A 347 -0.09 -12.71 10.82
N LYS A 348 1.14 -12.91 11.28
CA LYS A 348 1.62 -14.07 12.07
C LYS A 348 1.15 -13.99 13.53
N ARG A 349 -0.18 -13.92 13.75
CA ARG A 349 -0.84 -13.76 15.04
C ARG A 349 -2.08 -14.66 15.14
N PHE A 350 -2.33 -15.18 16.33
CA PHE A 350 -3.62 -15.79 16.69
C PHE A 350 -4.77 -14.78 16.54
N LEU A 351 -5.99 -15.30 16.37
CA LEU A 351 -7.22 -14.49 16.37
C LEU A 351 -7.42 -13.75 17.72
N PRO A 352 -8.16 -12.63 17.75
CA PRO A 352 -8.58 -12.00 19.01
C PRO A 352 -9.56 -12.92 19.75
N CYS A 353 -9.65 -12.79 21.08
CA CYS A 353 -10.63 -13.54 21.87
C CYS A 353 -12.02 -12.87 21.90
N ARG A 354 -13.00 -13.48 22.57
CA ARG A 354 -14.29 -12.85 22.87
C ARG A 354 -14.12 -11.64 23.80
N TYR A 355 -14.96 -10.60 23.64
CA TYR A 355 -14.73 -9.30 24.32
C TYR A 355 -14.84 -9.38 25.84
N ASP A 356 -15.76 -10.20 26.37
CA ASP A 356 -15.94 -10.46 27.80
C ASP A 356 -14.71 -11.10 28.45
N LEU A 357 -14.05 -12.03 27.75
CA LEU A 357 -12.81 -12.64 28.22
C LEU A 357 -11.70 -11.59 28.34
N TRP A 358 -11.58 -10.70 27.35
CA TRP A 358 -10.63 -9.59 27.37
C TRP A 358 -10.94 -8.54 28.45
N SER A 359 -12.20 -8.12 28.59
CA SER A 359 -12.62 -7.07 29.55
C SER A 359 -12.52 -7.52 31.02
N ASN A 360 -12.54 -8.84 31.26
CA ASN A 360 -12.26 -9.45 32.57
C ASN A 360 -10.78 -9.87 32.74
N ASP A 361 -9.90 -9.55 31.80
CA ASP A 361 -8.47 -9.92 31.77
C ASP A 361 -8.20 -11.44 31.92
N ILE A 362 -9.09 -12.27 31.34
CA ILE A 362 -8.99 -13.73 31.37
C ILE A 362 -8.03 -14.19 30.26
N PRO A 363 -6.86 -14.79 30.59
CA PRO A 363 -5.91 -15.22 29.58
C PRO A 363 -6.37 -16.50 28.88
N VAL A 364 -6.59 -16.43 27.57
CA VAL A 364 -7.01 -17.57 26.74
C VAL A 364 -6.13 -17.75 25.50
N GLU A 365 -5.89 -19.00 25.11
CA GLU A 365 -5.39 -19.33 23.77
C GLU A 365 -6.58 -19.39 22.77
N THR A 366 -6.30 -19.05 21.51
CA THR A 366 -7.26 -18.99 20.40
C THR A 366 -6.60 -19.56 19.15
N ARG A 367 -7.40 -19.99 18.16
CA ARG A 367 -6.84 -20.60 16.94
C ARG A 367 -6.08 -19.62 16.04
N TRP A 368 -5.17 -20.19 15.23
CA TRP A 368 -4.56 -19.49 14.10
C TRP A 368 -5.59 -19.26 12.99
N PRO A 369 -5.56 -18.12 12.27
CA PRO A 369 -6.27 -17.96 11.00
C PRO A 369 -5.92 -19.11 10.05
N ASN A 370 -6.91 -19.61 9.31
CA ASN A 370 -6.76 -20.72 8.35
C ASN A 370 -6.27 -22.06 8.97
N GLY A 371 -6.19 -22.19 10.30
CA GLY A 371 -5.99 -23.46 11.01
C GLY A 371 -4.60 -24.12 10.93
N LEU A 372 -3.58 -23.46 10.35
CA LEU A 372 -2.25 -24.04 10.14
C LEU A 372 -1.13 -23.27 10.86
N ASP A 373 -0.53 -23.86 11.90
CA ASP A 373 0.78 -23.40 12.41
C ASP A 373 1.88 -23.97 11.50
N THR A 374 2.35 -23.17 10.54
CA THR A 374 3.44 -23.56 9.63
C THR A 374 4.82 -23.57 10.29
N THR A 375 4.93 -23.21 11.58
CA THR A 375 6.20 -23.06 12.29
C THR A 375 6.45 -24.10 13.37
N LYS A 376 5.41 -24.71 13.96
CA LYS A 376 5.55 -25.63 15.10
C LYS A 376 4.61 -26.84 15.05
N LEU A 377 5.14 -27.98 15.49
CA LEU A 377 4.46 -29.27 15.68
C LEU A 377 3.46 -29.27 16.87
N ARG A 378 2.61 -28.24 16.99
CA ARG A 378 1.52 -28.19 17.96
C ARG A 378 0.19 -28.46 17.27
N LEU A 379 -0.58 -29.39 17.82
CA LEU A 379 -2.02 -29.46 17.55
C LEU A 379 -2.63 -28.15 18.04
N THR A 380 -3.22 -27.37 17.14
CA THR A 380 -3.93 -26.14 17.51
C THR A 380 -5.18 -26.50 18.30
N VAL A 381 -5.26 -26.03 19.54
CA VAL A 381 -6.48 -26.14 20.35
C VAL A 381 -7.56 -25.28 19.69
N ASN A 382 -8.53 -25.93 19.06
CA ASN A 382 -9.71 -25.29 18.49
C ASN A 382 -10.79 -25.21 19.57
N THR A 383 -10.81 -24.12 20.33
CA THR A 383 -11.87 -23.77 21.29
C THR A 383 -12.72 -22.62 20.73
N PRO A 384 -13.84 -22.91 20.04
CA PRO A 384 -14.78 -21.89 19.57
C PRO A 384 -15.28 -20.96 20.68
N GLU A 385 -15.34 -21.44 21.91
CA GLU A 385 -15.83 -20.74 23.11
C GLU A 385 -14.97 -19.52 23.47
N ASN A 386 -13.69 -19.54 23.07
CA ASN A 386 -12.75 -18.43 23.27
C ASN A 386 -12.85 -17.35 22.18
N LEU A 387 -13.56 -17.62 21.09
CA LEU A 387 -13.73 -16.72 19.94
C LEU A 387 -14.99 -15.87 20.09
N GLY A 388 -15.06 -14.77 19.36
CA GLY A 388 -16.26 -13.94 19.25
C GLY A 388 -16.48 -13.44 17.83
N SER A 389 -17.53 -12.66 17.63
CA SER A 389 -17.88 -12.08 16.32
C SER A 389 -16.73 -11.33 15.65
N PHE A 390 -15.90 -10.61 16.40
CA PHE A 390 -14.69 -9.94 15.85
C PHE A 390 -13.63 -10.94 15.37
N SER A 391 -13.49 -12.10 16.02
CA SER A 391 -12.61 -13.19 15.59
C SER A 391 -13.10 -13.77 14.26
N TYR A 392 -14.39 -14.07 14.16
CA TYR A 392 -15.05 -14.55 12.95
C TYR A 392 -15.02 -13.51 11.81
N HIS A 393 -15.08 -12.21 12.15
CA HIS A 393 -14.96 -11.10 11.18
C HIS A 393 -13.56 -11.07 10.58
N CYS A 394 -12.52 -11.29 11.39
CA CYS A 394 -11.15 -11.46 10.90
C CYS A 394 -11.00 -12.69 9.98
N GLU A 395 -11.67 -13.81 10.29
CA GLU A 395 -11.63 -15.02 9.44
C GLU A 395 -12.29 -14.82 8.07
N VAL A 396 -13.51 -14.26 8.01
CA VAL A 396 -14.19 -14.03 6.72
C VAL A 396 -13.48 -12.96 5.88
N LEU A 397 -12.84 -11.98 6.52
CA LEU A 397 -11.95 -11.04 5.82
C LEU A 397 -10.65 -11.70 5.31
N GLY A 398 -10.21 -12.80 5.92
CA GLY A 398 -9.18 -13.68 5.36
C GLY A 398 -9.63 -14.34 4.07
N ILE A 399 -10.85 -14.91 4.05
CA ILE A 399 -11.42 -15.49 2.83
C ILE A 399 -11.61 -14.40 1.76
N LEU A 400 -12.09 -13.20 2.14
CA LEU A 400 -12.19 -12.04 1.24
C LEU A 400 -10.83 -11.58 0.71
N SER A 401 -9.76 -11.69 1.50
CA SER A 401 -8.39 -11.42 1.03
C SER A 401 -8.01 -12.39 -0.10
N ARG A 402 -8.30 -13.69 0.08
CA ARG A 402 -8.06 -14.72 -0.94
C ARG A 402 -8.93 -14.52 -2.18
N VAL A 403 -10.21 -14.19 -2.03
CA VAL A 403 -11.13 -13.85 -3.14
C VAL A 403 -10.67 -12.62 -3.92
N HIS A 404 -10.27 -11.53 -3.24
CA HIS A 404 -9.71 -10.35 -3.91
C HIS A 404 -8.41 -10.68 -4.64
N ASN A 405 -7.46 -11.37 -3.99
CA ASN A 405 -6.19 -11.80 -4.59
C ASN A 405 -6.36 -12.84 -5.72
N PHE A 406 -7.49 -13.54 -5.78
CA PHE A 406 -7.88 -14.42 -6.89
C PHE A 406 -8.40 -13.60 -8.08
N LEU A 407 -9.33 -12.69 -7.85
CA LEU A 407 -9.95 -11.86 -8.90
C LEU A 407 -9.07 -10.72 -9.41
N ALA A 408 -8.03 -10.34 -8.67
CA ALA A 408 -6.98 -9.42 -9.11
C ALA A 408 -5.92 -10.06 -10.02
N LYS A 409 -5.97 -11.39 -10.23
CA LYS A 409 -5.11 -12.07 -11.22
C LYS A 409 -5.75 -11.95 -12.61
N PRO A 410 -4.96 -11.61 -13.64
CA PRO A 410 -5.43 -11.68 -15.01
C PRO A 410 -5.75 -13.13 -15.41
N LEU A 411 -6.72 -13.30 -16.30
CA LEU A 411 -7.11 -14.59 -16.86
C LEU A 411 -7.00 -14.57 -18.40
N ASP A 412 -6.34 -15.59 -18.95
CA ASP A 412 -6.46 -15.96 -20.36
C ASP A 412 -7.71 -16.85 -20.51
N ILE A 413 -8.71 -16.34 -21.23
CA ILE A 413 -9.99 -17.04 -21.48
C ILE A 413 -9.93 -18.02 -22.67
N TYR A 414 -8.87 -17.96 -23.46
CA TYR A 414 -8.63 -18.85 -24.61
C TYR A 414 -7.78 -20.07 -24.20
N SER A 415 -7.03 -19.99 -23.09
CA SER A 415 -6.32 -21.11 -22.47
C SER A 415 -7.27 -22.05 -21.69
N PRO A 416 -7.54 -23.28 -22.16
CA PRO A 416 -8.42 -24.21 -21.45
C PRO A 416 -7.81 -24.71 -20.13
N GLN A 417 -6.51 -24.52 -19.93
CA GLN A 417 -5.83 -24.89 -18.69
C GLN A 417 -6.01 -23.82 -17.61
N ASP A 418 -5.91 -22.55 -17.97
CA ASP A 418 -6.08 -21.45 -17.02
C ASP A 418 -7.56 -21.27 -16.64
N VAL A 419 -8.49 -21.47 -17.58
CA VAL A 419 -9.93 -21.60 -17.28
C VAL A 419 -10.20 -22.72 -16.26
N ARG A 420 -9.64 -23.92 -16.44
CA ARG A 420 -9.83 -25.03 -15.47
C ARG A 420 -9.19 -24.73 -14.11
N SER A 421 -8.03 -24.07 -14.10
CA SER A 421 -7.37 -23.61 -12.88
C SER A 421 -8.21 -22.57 -12.13
N TRP A 422 -8.81 -21.64 -12.87
CA TRP A 422 -9.75 -20.64 -12.36
C TRP A 422 -11.01 -21.29 -11.79
N GLN A 423 -11.66 -22.19 -12.53
CA GLN A 423 -12.85 -22.93 -12.07
C GLN A 423 -12.58 -23.72 -10.78
N SER A 424 -11.45 -24.43 -10.72
CA SER A 424 -11.02 -25.16 -9.51
C SER A 424 -10.83 -24.22 -8.31
N THR A 425 -10.22 -23.04 -8.54
CA THR A 425 -9.99 -22.03 -7.50
C THR A 425 -11.30 -21.36 -7.05
N PHE A 426 -12.22 -21.07 -7.99
CA PHE A 426 -13.55 -20.53 -7.71
C PHE A 426 -14.34 -21.48 -6.79
N VAL A 427 -14.45 -22.76 -7.17
CA VAL A 427 -15.20 -23.77 -6.40
C VAL A 427 -14.55 -24.02 -5.04
N ALA A 428 -13.22 -23.94 -4.94
CA ALA A 428 -12.53 -24.03 -3.65
C ALA A 428 -12.87 -22.85 -2.72
N LEU A 429 -12.93 -21.61 -3.24
CA LEU A 429 -13.29 -20.42 -2.47
C LEU A 429 -14.79 -20.36 -2.12
N GLU A 430 -15.66 -20.83 -3.02
CA GLU A 430 -17.11 -20.96 -2.79
C GLU A 430 -17.38 -22.02 -1.71
N GLY A 431 -16.68 -23.15 -1.79
CA GLY A 431 -16.70 -24.20 -0.77
C GLY A 431 -16.12 -23.75 0.57
N GLU A 432 -15.10 -22.89 0.58
CA GLU A 432 -14.54 -22.25 1.78
C GLU A 432 -15.55 -21.30 2.43
N LEU A 433 -16.15 -20.36 1.70
CA LEU A 433 -17.19 -19.46 2.20
C LEU A 433 -18.42 -20.22 2.74
N SER A 434 -18.89 -21.22 1.99
CA SER A 434 -20.05 -22.04 2.36
C SER A 434 -19.78 -22.89 3.60
N THR A 435 -18.55 -23.39 3.74
CA THR A 435 -18.08 -24.12 4.92
C THR A 435 -17.96 -23.20 6.13
N TRP A 436 -17.36 -22.03 5.95
CA TRP A 436 -17.22 -21.04 7.03
C TRP A 436 -18.58 -20.58 7.58
N LEU A 437 -19.58 -20.34 6.72
CA LEU A 437 -20.92 -19.95 7.17
C LEU A 437 -21.64 -21.09 7.91
N ARG A 438 -21.51 -22.33 7.42
CA ARG A 438 -22.11 -23.53 8.03
C ARG A 438 -21.49 -23.88 9.39
N ASP A 439 -20.18 -23.69 9.52
CA ASP A 439 -19.41 -24.04 10.71
C ASP A 439 -19.36 -22.86 11.74
N LEU A 440 -20.06 -21.77 11.45
CA LEU A 440 -20.24 -20.63 12.35
C LEU A 440 -21.22 -21.00 13.49
N PRO A 441 -20.91 -20.72 14.78
CA PRO A 441 -21.81 -21.06 15.89
C PRO A 441 -23.19 -20.40 15.77
N ALA A 442 -24.24 -21.10 16.18
CA ALA A 442 -25.63 -20.71 15.98
C ALA A 442 -25.97 -19.29 16.51
N GLU A 443 -25.34 -18.88 17.62
CA GLU A 443 -25.46 -17.53 18.20
C GLU A 443 -25.05 -16.39 17.25
N TYR A 444 -24.13 -16.66 16.31
CA TYR A 444 -23.73 -15.72 15.25
C TYR A 444 -24.46 -15.96 13.93
N GLY A 445 -25.10 -17.11 13.74
CA GLY A 445 -25.74 -17.51 12.48
C GLY A 445 -27.17 -16.98 12.26
N GLN A 446 -27.96 -16.82 13.34
CA GLN A 446 -29.41 -16.61 13.25
C GLN A 446 -29.85 -15.17 13.59
N ILE A 447 -29.33 -14.18 12.85
CA ILE A 447 -29.52 -12.75 13.17
C ILE A 447 -31.00 -12.33 13.30
N SER A 448 -31.87 -12.66 12.34
CA SER A 448 -33.25 -12.15 12.32
C SER A 448 -34.09 -12.55 13.55
N ILE A 449 -33.86 -13.74 14.10
CA ILE A 449 -34.52 -14.19 15.34
C ILE A 449 -34.05 -13.35 16.54
N LEU A 450 -32.78 -12.93 16.53
CA LEU A 450 -32.11 -12.28 17.65
C LEU A 450 -32.32 -10.75 17.63
N CYS A 451 -32.44 -10.12 16.46
CA CYS A 451 -32.77 -8.70 16.30
C CYS A 451 -34.06 -8.28 17.05
N HIS A 452 -35.04 -9.17 17.14
CA HIS A 452 -36.29 -8.94 17.86
C HIS A 452 -36.23 -9.34 19.36
N SER A 453 -35.10 -9.84 19.85
CA SER A 453 -34.96 -10.47 21.18
C SER A 453 -34.13 -9.66 22.19
N ASP A 454 -33.01 -9.05 21.78
CA ASP A 454 -32.15 -8.18 22.63
C ASP A 454 -31.49 -7.09 21.77
N PRO A 455 -32.09 -5.87 21.64
CA PRO A 455 -31.56 -4.80 20.79
C PRO A 455 -30.27 -4.12 21.35
N GLY A 456 -29.58 -4.77 22.29
CA GLY A 456 -28.32 -4.30 22.84
C GLY A 456 -27.13 -4.35 21.87
N ALA A 457 -26.03 -3.74 22.31
CA ALA A 457 -24.77 -3.57 21.55
C ALA A 457 -24.08 -4.87 21.07
N ARG A 458 -24.60 -6.06 21.42
CA ARG A 458 -24.09 -7.37 21.00
C ARG A 458 -24.38 -7.65 19.53
N ILE A 459 -25.59 -7.33 19.07
CA ILE A 459 -26.07 -7.70 17.72
C ILE A 459 -25.39 -6.88 16.62
N ILE A 460 -24.99 -5.63 16.91
CA ILE A 460 -24.26 -4.75 15.99
C ILE A 460 -23.02 -5.44 15.40
N ASN A 461 -22.31 -6.22 16.20
CA ASN A 461 -21.10 -6.91 15.74
C ASN A 461 -21.42 -8.14 14.87
N TRP A 462 -22.63 -8.69 14.99
CA TRP A 462 -23.12 -9.80 14.16
C TRP A 462 -23.60 -9.26 12.81
N ILE A 463 -24.31 -8.12 12.81
CA ILE A 463 -24.67 -7.36 11.61
C ILE A 463 -23.42 -7.02 10.79
N MET A 464 -22.35 -6.55 11.44
CA MET A 464 -21.06 -6.28 10.80
C MET A 464 -20.38 -7.54 10.22
N LEU A 465 -20.46 -8.66 10.94
CA LEU A 465 -19.94 -9.96 10.49
C LEU A 465 -20.67 -10.45 9.22
N HIS A 466 -22.00 -10.37 9.21
CA HIS A 466 -22.82 -10.77 8.05
C HIS A 466 -22.67 -9.80 6.88
N ALA A 467 -22.53 -8.49 7.13
CA ALA A 467 -22.18 -7.53 6.08
C ALA A 467 -20.84 -7.88 5.40
N ALA A 468 -19.83 -8.32 6.16
CA ALA A 468 -18.56 -8.80 5.60
C ALA A 468 -18.72 -10.11 4.81
N PHE A 469 -19.54 -11.05 5.29
CA PHE A 469 -19.87 -12.26 4.54
C PHE A 469 -20.62 -11.94 3.23
N VAL A 470 -21.59 -11.03 3.25
CA VAL A 470 -22.34 -10.60 2.06
C VAL A 470 -21.40 -9.96 1.03
N ILE A 471 -20.50 -9.06 1.43
CA ILE A 471 -19.46 -8.51 0.54
C ILE A 471 -18.61 -9.63 -0.06
N SER A 472 -18.23 -10.63 0.75
CA SER A 472 -17.39 -11.75 0.30
C SER A 472 -18.09 -12.65 -0.72
N SER A 473 -19.34 -13.02 -0.42
CA SER A 473 -20.19 -13.82 -1.30
C SER A 473 -20.47 -13.10 -2.61
N ILE A 474 -20.86 -11.82 -2.55
CA ILE A 474 -21.09 -10.98 -3.73
C ILE A 474 -19.81 -10.86 -4.56
N ARG A 475 -18.67 -10.52 -3.94
CA ARG A 475 -17.40 -10.31 -4.65
C ARG A 475 -16.94 -11.56 -5.40
N LEU A 476 -17.04 -12.74 -4.79
CA LEU A 476 -16.71 -14.00 -5.47
C LEU A 476 -17.71 -14.30 -6.58
N ASN A 477 -19.00 -14.38 -6.26
CA ASN A 477 -20.02 -14.87 -7.17
C ASN A 477 -20.24 -13.93 -8.36
N SER A 478 -20.07 -12.61 -8.20
CA SER A 478 -20.29 -11.66 -9.29
C SER A 478 -19.39 -11.92 -10.51
N ALA A 479 -18.20 -12.50 -10.30
CA ALA A 479 -17.27 -12.84 -11.36
C ALA A 479 -17.77 -13.97 -12.29
N ALA A 480 -18.63 -14.85 -11.78
CA ALA A 480 -19.31 -15.90 -12.56
C ALA A 480 -20.74 -15.51 -12.95
N ALA A 481 -21.41 -14.67 -12.15
CA ALA A 481 -22.77 -14.21 -12.38
C ALA A 481 -22.88 -13.17 -13.50
N TYR A 482 -21.93 -12.24 -13.59
CA TYR A 482 -22.02 -11.06 -14.46
C TYR A 482 -20.74 -10.80 -15.29
N PRO A 483 -20.20 -11.79 -16.03
CA PRO A 483 -18.99 -11.61 -16.82
C PRO A 483 -19.16 -10.45 -17.83
N VAL A 484 -18.15 -9.57 -17.89
CA VAL A 484 -18.15 -8.38 -18.77
C VAL A 484 -17.74 -8.73 -20.21
N VAL A 485 -16.90 -9.75 -20.38
CA VAL A 485 -16.61 -10.39 -21.66
C VAL A 485 -17.38 -11.70 -21.71
N GLN A 486 -18.31 -11.84 -22.65
CA GLN A 486 -19.10 -13.06 -22.84
C GLN A 486 -18.49 -13.94 -23.94
N THR A 487 -18.33 -15.22 -23.66
CA THR A 487 -17.90 -16.27 -24.60
C THR A 487 -18.64 -17.56 -24.31
N ASP A 488 -18.53 -18.58 -25.16
CA ASP A 488 -19.09 -19.92 -24.93
C ASP A 488 -18.63 -20.58 -23.60
N VAL A 489 -17.55 -20.06 -23.02
CA VAL A 489 -16.96 -20.51 -21.75
C VAL A 489 -17.34 -19.60 -20.58
N PHE A 490 -17.46 -18.29 -20.81
CA PHE A 490 -17.86 -17.28 -19.82
C PHE A 490 -19.24 -16.71 -20.13
N VAL A 491 -20.28 -17.52 -19.86
CA VAL A 491 -21.68 -17.09 -19.85
C VAL A 491 -22.15 -16.76 -18.42
N PRO A 492 -23.13 -15.84 -18.23
CA PRO A 492 -23.73 -15.56 -16.93
C PRO A 492 -24.26 -16.82 -16.21
N SER A 493 -23.64 -17.20 -15.09
CA SER A 493 -24.03 -18.40 -14.33
C SER A 493 -25.27 -18.16 -13.48
N TYR A 494 -26.35 -18.89 -13.78
CA TYR A 494 -27.62 -18.77 -13.04
C TYR A 494 -27.47 -19.06 -11.53
N SER A 495 -26.67 -20.05 -11.13
CA SER A 495 -26.45 -20.33 -9.70
C SER A 495 -25.75 -19.17 -9.00
N ALA A 496 -24.69 -18.62 -9.61
CA ALA A 496 -23.97 -17.48 -9.07
C ALA A 496 -24.85 -16.21 -9.03
N ILE A 497 -25.73 -16.00 -10.02
CA ILE A 497 -26.77 -14.94 -9.99
C ILE A 497 -27.69 -15.12 -8.78
N GLN A 498 -28.20 -16.33 -8.53
CA GLN A 498 -29.07 -16.59 -7.38
C GLN A 498 -28.33 -16.43 -6.05
N THR A 499 -27.06 -16.84 -5.94
CA THR A 499 -26.23 -16.60 -4.75
C THR A 499 -26.04 -15.10 -4.51
N CYS A 500 -25.70 -14.33 -5.55
CA CYS A 500 -25.60 -12.87 -5.51
C CYS A 500 -26.90 -12.20 -5.02
N LEU A 501 -28.05 -12.52 -5.66
CA LEU A 501 -29.34 -11.92 -5.31
C LEU A 501 -29.84 -12.36 -3.93
N SER A 502 -29.53 -13.58 -3.50
CA SER A 502 -29.87 -14.06 -2.16
C SER A 502 -29.03 -13.38 -1.07
N ALA A 503 -27.75 -13.09 -1.34
CA ALA A 503 -26.91 -12.30 -0.43
C ALA A 503 -27.43 -10.86 -0.29
N VAL A 504 -27.86 -10.22 -1.40
CA VAL A 504 -28.49 -8.90 -1.37
C VAL A 504 -29.82 -8.92 -0.61
N LYS A 505 -30.68 -9.93 -0.82
CA LYS A 505 -31.95 -10.10 -0.09
C LYS A 505 -31.74 -10.35 1.42
N SER A 506 -30.71 -11.11 1.79
CA SER A 506 -30.32 -11.32 3.18
C SER A 506 -29.90 -10.00 3.84
N LEU A 507 -29.02 -9.21 3.20
CA LEU A 507 -28.66 -7.89 3.70
C LEU A 507 -29.87 -6.94 3.76
N ARG A 508 -30.75 -6.96 2.75
CA ARG A 508 -31.98 -6.17 2.73
C ARG A 508 -32.88 -6.45 3.95
N SER A 509 -32.96 -7.69 4.40
CA SER A 509 -33.67 -8.05 5.64
C SER A 509 -32.96 -7.48 6.86
N ILE A 510 -31.65 -7.72 7.02
CA ILE A 510 -30.87 -7.23 8.17
C ILE A 510 -30.95 -5.70 8.28
N VAL A 511 -30.96 -4.98 7.15
CA VAL A 511 -31.11 -3.52 7.12
C VAL A 511 -32.53 -3.08 7.51
N GLN A 512 -33.56 -3.86 7.21
CA GLN A 512 -34.93 -3.60 7.70
C GLN A 512 -34.95 -3.64 9.23
N ASP A 513 -34.45 -4.74 9.81
CA ASP A 513 -34.39 -4.96 11.26
C ASP A 513 -33.60 -3.83 11.97
N VAL A 514 -32.53 -3.35 11.33
CA VAL A 514 -31.69 -2.23 11.80
C VAL A 514 -32.42 -0.87 11.72
N ILE A 515 -33.24 -0.63 10.69
CA ILE A 515 -34.03 0.61 10.58
C ILE A 515 -35.15 0.61 11.62
N GLU A 516 -35.87 -0.51 11.76
CA GLU A 516 -36.97 -0.66 12.73
C GLU A 516 -36.49 -0.55 14.19
N THR A 517 -35.27 -0.98 14.48
CA THR A 517 -34.62 -0.78 15.79
C THR A 517 -33.87 0.55 15.93
N THR A 518 -33.90 1.44 14.93
CA THR A 518 -33.14 2.71 14.84
C THR A 518 -31.60 2.57 14.95
N GLY A 519 -31.09 1.37 14.69
CA GLY A 519 -29.70 0.96 14.87
C GLY A 519 -28.69 1.54 13.88
N LEU A 520 -29.10 2.24 12.82
CA LEU A 520 -28.19 2.80 11.80
C LEU A 520 -27.08 3.68 12.38
N SER A 521 -27.37 4.43 13.46
CA SER A 521 -26.37 5.26 14.14
C SER A 521 -25.27 4.48 14.87
N LEU A 522 -25.44 3.16 15.07
CA LEU A 522 -24.49 2.28 15.74
C LEU A 522 -23.54 1.56 14.77
N LEU A 523 -23.68 1.78 13.46
CA LEU A 523 -22.95 1.08 12.40
C LEU A 523 -21.92 1.98 11.70
N GLY A 524 -20.80 1.38 11.28
CA GLY A 524 -19.65 2.08 10.71
C GLY A 524 -19.67 2.25 9.18
N PRO A 525 -18.65 2.92 8.60
CA PRO A 525 -18.52 3.07 7.15
C PRO A 525 -18.32 1.72 6.43
N HIS A 526 -17.80 0.72 7.14
CA HIS A 526 -17.71 -0.67 6.69
C HIS A 526 -19.09 -1.31 6.40
N PHE A 527 -20.16 -0.86 7.08
CA PHE A 527 -21.54 -1.28 6.79
C PHE A 527 -22.09 -0.52 5.59
N ALA A 528 -21.88 0.80 5.51
CA ALA A 528 -22.23 1.58 4.32
C ALA A 528 -21.60 0.99 3.04
N PHE A 529 -20.38 0.45 3.12
CA PHE A 529 -19.74 -0.25 2.01
C PHE A 529 -20.47 -1.54 1.57
N SER A 530 -21.17 -2.27 2.46
CA SER A 530 -21.97 -3.44 2.06
C SER A 530 -23.26 -3.03 1.35
N LEU A 531 -23.90 -1.94 1.77
CA LEU A 531 -25.06 -1.34 1.10
C LEU A 531 -24.68 -0.87 -0.31
N TRP A 532 -23.57 -0.13 -0.42
CA TRP A 532 -22.97 0.33 -1.67
C TRP A 532 -22.66 -0.83 -2.61
N THR A 533 -21.99 -1.89 -2.12
CA THR A 533 -21.71 -3.10 -2.89
C THR A 533 -22.99 -3.79 -3.38
N SER A 534 -24.03 -3.86 -2.55
CA SER A 534 -25.29 -4.54 -2.88
C SER A 534 -26.14 -3.76 -3.89
N ALA A 535 -26.27 -2.45 -3.73
CA ALA A 535 -27.00 -1.59 -4.67
C ALA A 535 -26.31 -1.57 -6.05
N ARG A 536 -24.98 -1.49 -6.08
CA ARG A 536 -24.20 -1.61 -7.33
C ARG A 536 -24.40 -2.97 -8.02
N LEU A 537 -24.52 -4.05 -7.25
CA LEU A 537 -24.78 -5.39 -7.82
C LEU A 537 -26.15 -5.47 -8.53
N LEU A 538 -27.16 -4.77 -8.01
CA LEU A 538 -28.48 -4.67 -8.66
C LEU A 538 -28.41 -3.84 -9.96
N LEU A 539 -27.65 -2.74 -9.99
CA LEU A 539 -27.39 -1.99 -11.23
C LEU A 539 -26.59 -2.83 -12.25
N VAL A 540 -25.63 -3.64 -11.81
CA VAL A 540 -24.90 -4.60 -12.66
C VAL A 540 -25.83 -5.70 -13.17
N HIS A 541 -26.76 -6.19 -12.35
CA HIS A 541 -27.77 -7.17 -12.76
C HIS A 541 -28.66 -6.59 -13.86
N ALA A 542 -29.24 -5.40 -13.65
CA ALA A 542 -30.05 -4.72 -14.66
C ALA A 542 -29.27 -4.44 -15.96
N ALA A 543 -28.03 -3.96 -15.87
CA ALA A 543 -27.14 -3.75 -17.02
C ALA A 543 -26.83 -5.03 -17.81
N THR A 544 -26.79 -6.20 -17.15
CA THR A 544 -26.40 -7.47 -17.78
C THR A 544 -27.61 -8.22 -18.34
N MET A 545 -28.70 -8.27 -17.56
CA MET A 545 -29.94 -8.98 -17.91
C MET A 545 -30.89 -8.14 -18.77
N ARG A 546 -30.63 -6.83 -18.90
CA ARG A 546 -31.47 -5.84 -19.60
C ARG A 546 -32.91 -5.78 -19.07
N CYS A 547 -33.03 -5.90 -17.74
CA CYS A 547 -34.27 -5.71 -16.99
C CYS A 547 -34.31 -4.35 -16.29
N GLU A 548 -35.46 -4.01 -15.71
CA GLU A 548 -35.65 -2.78 -14.93
C GLU A 548 -34.79 -2.77 -13.65
N ILE A 549 -34.55 -1.58 -13.11
CA ILE A 549 -33.78 -1.41 -11.87
C ILE A 549 -34.64 -1.85 -10.68
N ASP A 550 -34.15 -2.85 -9.95
CA ASP A 550 -34.75 -3.34 -8.70
C ASP A 550 -34.89 -2.20 -7.67
N SER A 551 -36.10 -2.01 -7.13
CA SER A 551 -36.44 -0.94 -6.18
C SER A 551 -35.70 -1.03 -4.83
N ASN A 552 -35.03 -2.15 -4.55
CA ASN A 552 -34.11 -2.24 -3.42
C ASN A 552 -32.89 -1.31 -3.58
N VAL A 553 -32.57 -0.84 -4.79
CA VAL A 553 -31.54 0.19 -5.00
C VAL A 553 -31.92 1.48 -4.27
N ASP A 554 -33.17 1.95 -4.40
CA ASP A 554 -33.64 3.18 -3.75
C ASP A 554 -33.56 3.07 -2.22
N PHE A 555 -34.04 1.94 -1.68
CA PHE A 555 -33.95 1.64 -0.26
C PHE A 555 -32.50 1.70 0.27
N PHE A 556 -31.52 1.17 -0.48
CA PHE A 556 -30.12 1.27 -0.10
C PHE A 556 -29.57 2.70 -0.25
N VAL A 557 -30.01 3.47 -1.24
CA VAL A 557 -29.66 4.90 -1.43
C VAL A 557 -30.16 5.76 -0.27
N ASP A 558 -31.41 5.57 0.15
CA ASP A 558 -32.03 6.27 1.29
C ASP A 558 -31.36 5.88 2.61
N THR A 559 -31.10 4.59 2.82
CA THR A 559 -30.34 4.11 4.00
C THR A 559 -28.95 4.74 4.05
N LEU A 560 -28.25 4.82 2.91
CA LEU A 560 -26.95 5.47 2.80
C LEU A 560 -27.03 6.98 3.05
N ALA A 561 -28.11 7.65 2.65
CA ALA A 561 -28.33 9.07 2.95
C ALA A 561 -28.55 9.31 4.45
N GLU A 562 -29.29 8.43 5.14
CA GLU A 562 -29.46 8.49 6.59
C GLU A 562 -28.16 8.21 7.36
N MET A 563 -27.40 7.18 6.97
CA MET A 563 -26.04 6.96 7.48
C MET A 563 -25.10 8.14 7.16
N GLY A 564 -25.36 8.84 6.05
CA GLY A 564 -24.66 10.03 5.60
C GLY A 564 -24.63 11.18 6.62
N ARG A 565 -25.58 11.22 7.56
CA ARG A 565 -25.60 12.18 8.67
C ARG A 565 -24.43 12.00 9.66
N TYR A 566 -23.83 10.81 9.70
CA TYR A 566 -22.71 10.45 10.58
C TYR A 566 -21.42 10.15 9.79
N TRP A 567 -21.54 9.62 8.57
CA TRP A 567 -20.43 9.18 7.74
C TRP A 567 -20.52 9.82 6.35
N GLU A 568 -19.70 10.83 6.08
CA GLU A 568 -19.68 11.54 4.79
C GLU A 568 -19.43 10.58 3.61
N THR A 569 -18.65 9.51 3.80
CA THR A 569 -18.43 8.45 2.82
C THR A 569 -19.75 7.74 2.42
N ALA A 570 -20.70 7.58 3.35
CA ALA A 570 -22.02 7.04 3.04
C ALA A 570 -22.89 8.03 2.25
N ALA A 571 -22.77 9.34 2.52
CA ALA A 571 -23.39 10.38 1.71
C ALA A 571 -22.81 10.42 0.28
N LYS A 572 -21.48 10.25 0.12
CA LYS A 572 -20.82 10.08 -1.19
C LYS A 572 -21.41 8.87 -1.95
N TYR A 573 -21.53 7.71 -1.29
CA TYR A 573 -22.10 6.50 -1.89
C TYR A 573 -23.57 6.68 -2.30
N SER A 574 -24.40 7.28 -1.44
CA SER A 574 -25.80 7.62 -1.76
C SER A 574 -25.88 8.54 -2.99
N ALA A 575 -25.09 9.61 -3.02
CA ALA A 575 -25.11 10.60 -4.10
C ALA A 575 -24.66 10.03 -5.46
N ILE A 576 -23.66 9.14 -5.51
CA ILE A 576 -23.22 8.50 -6.76
C ILE A 576 -24.28 7.50 -7.25
N LEU A 577 -24.77 6.62 -6.37
CA LEU A 577 -25.84 5.67 -6.72
C LEU A 577 -27.09 6.39 -7.22
N GLY A 578 -27.54 7.44 -6.53
CA GLY A 578 -28.72 8.22 -6.93
C GLY A 578 -28.60 8.80 -8.33
N ARG A 579 -27.46 9.42 -8.69
CA ARG A 579 -27.22 9.97 -10.04
C ARG A 579 -27.29 8.89 -11.12
N VAL A 580 -26.57 7.77 -10.94
CA VAL A 580 -26.51 6.70 -11.95
C VAL A 580 -27.84 5.93 -12.06
N THR A 581 -28.57 5.78 -10.94
CA THR A 581 -29.90 5.18 -10.91
C THR A 581 -30.91 6.04 -11.65
N GLU A 582 -30.92 7.35 -11.40
CA GLU A 582 -31.84 8.28 -12.05
C GLU A 582 -31.55 8.43 -13.55
N GLU A 583 -30.28 8.59 -13.94
CA GLU A 583 -29.89 8.63 -15.36
C GLU A 583 -30.30 7.34 -16.10
N GLY A 584 -30.18 6.19 -15.42
CA GLY A 584 -30.59 4.87 -15.93
C GLY A 584 -32.11 4.65 -16.01
N ARG A 585 -32.91 5.46 -15.30
CA ARG A 585 -34.39 5.46 -15.39
C ARG A 585 -34.94 6.46 -16.39
N GLN A 586 -34.32 7.63 -16.50
CA GLN A 586 -34.71 8.68 -17.44
C GLN A 586 -34.49 8.25 -18.90
N GLY A 587 -33.56 7.32 -19.15
CA GLY A 587 -33.34 6.71 -20.46
C GLY A 587 -32.33 7.44 -21.35
N ASP A 588 -31.71 8.52 -20.85
CA ASP A 588 -30.66 9.28 -21.54
C ASP A 588 -29.47 8.41 -21.99
N LYS A 589 -29.17 7.35 -21.22
CA LYS A 589 -28.30 6.23 -21.61
C LYS A 589 -28.82 4.94 -20.98
N THR A 590 -28.61 3.79 -21.63
CA THR A 590 -28.89 2.50 -20.99
C THR A 590 -27.80 2.14 -19.98
N LEU A 591 -28.15 1.42 -18.91
CA LEU A 591 -27.17 0.88 -17.96
C LEU A 591 -26.10 -0.01 -18.63
N THR A 592 -26.47 -0.69 -19.73
CA THR A 592 -25.54 -1.47 -20.56
C THR A 592 -24.42 -0.59 -21.11
N GLU A 593 -24.75 0.58 -21.66
CA GLU A 593 -23.78 1.54 -22.21
C GLU A 593 -22.94 2.20 -21.10
N MET A 594 -23.54 2.49 -19.94
CA MET A 594 -22.80 3.00 -18.78
C MET A 594 -21.75 1.96 -18.31
N ARG A 595 -22.14 0.68 -18.19
CA ARG A 595 -21.23 -0.41 -17.85
C ARG A 595 -20.14 -0.60 -18.91
N GLN A 596 -20.49 -0.51 -20.20
CA GLN A 596 -19.51 -0.58 -21.28
C GLN A 596 -18.48 0.57 -21.19
N ARG A 597 -18.93 1.82 -21.05
CA ARG A 597 -18.03 2.99 -20.91
C ARG A 597 -17.12 2.88 -19.68
N ALA A 598 -17.63 2.36 -18.56
CA ALA A 598 -16.83 2.08 -17.38
C ALA A 598 -15.78 0.98 -17.62
N HIS A 599 -16.13 -0.08 -18.35
CA HIS A 599 -15.18 -1.13 -18.73
C HIS A 599 -14.11 -0.61 -19.71
N GLU A 600 -14.49 0.17 -20.72
CA GLU A 600 -13.54 0.86 -21.61
C GLU A 600 -12.57 1.76 -20.83
N LEU A 601 -13.08 2.57 -19.91
CA LEU A 601 -12.26 3.47 -19.09
C LEU A 601 -11.35 2.70 -18.13
N SER A 602 -11.83 1.59 -17.58
CA SER A 602 -11.06 0.64 -16.77
C SER A 602 -9.91 0.04 -17.59
N VAL A 603 -10.17 -0.50 -18.78
CA VAL A 603 -9.14 -1.04 -19.68
C VAL A 603 -8.11 0.01 -20.09
N LEU A 604 -8.54 1.26 -20.34
CA LEU A 604 -7.65 2.40 -20.62
C LEU A 604 -6.83 2.89 -19.40
N SER A 605 -7.12 2.37 -18.20
CA SER A 605 -6.44 2.69 -16.93
C SER A 605 -5.55 1.54 -16.44
N ASP A 606 -6.04 0.30 -16.51
CA ASP A 606 -5.31 -0.93 -16.18
C ASP A 606 -4.25 -1.30 -17.24
N SER A 607 -4.28 -0.67 -18.44
CA SER A 607 -3.31 -0.88 -19.53
C SER A 607 -1.88 -0.50 -19.11
N THR A 608 -1.21 -1.43 -18.45
CA THR A 608 0.16 -1.29 -17.93
C THR A 608 1.12 -1.35 -19.10
N ARG A 609 1.61 -0.19 -19.51
CA ARG A 609 2.40 0.00 -20.75
C ARG A 609 3.63 -0.90 -20.78
N LEU A 610 3.53 -2.01 -21.51
CA LEU A 610 4.63 -2.97 -21.75
C LEU A 610 5.84 -2.30 -22.41
N ASN A 611 5.58 -1.22 -23.15
CA ASN A 611 6.57 -0.34 -23.77
C ASN A 611 5.95 1.05 -24.02
N ALA A 612 6.78 2.09 -24.08
CA ALA A 612 6.32 3.48 -24.24
C ALA A 612 5.85 3.84 -25.68
N LEU A 613 5.49 2.84 -26.50
CA LEU A 613 4.86 3.02 -27.81
C LEU A 613 3.33 3.07 -27.73
N GLN A 614 2.72 2.40 -26.75
CA GLN A 614 1.27 2.48 -26.56
C GLN A 614 0.88 3.93 -26.18
N PRO A 615 0.01 4.60 -26.94
CA PRO A 615 -0.36 6.00 -26.65
C PRO A 615 -1.07 6.09 -25.30
N THR A 616 -0.73 7.09 -24.49
CA THR A 616 -1.51 7.38 -23.28
C THR A 616 -2.94 7.74 -23.69
N SER A 617 -3.93 7.16 -23.00
CA SER A 617 -5.32 7.61 -23.11
C SER A 617 -5.42 9.06 -22.64
N THR A 618 -5.62 9.99 -23.57
CA THR A 618 -5.86 11.41 -23.27
C THR A 618 -7.37 11.70 -23.10
N ARG A 619 -8.18 10.69 -22.75
CA ARG A 619 -9.60 10.81 -22.45
C ARG A 619 -9.78 11.53 -21.11
N ILE A 620 -10.02 12.84 -21.16
CA ILE A 620 -10.55 13.57 -20.01
C ILE A 620 -11.92 12.95 -19.72
N SER A 621 -12.04 12.21 -18.62
CA SER A 621 -13.28 11.56 -18.24
C SER A 621 -14.22 12.59 -17.62
N SER A 622 -15.46 12.60 -18.06
CA SER A 622 -16.52 13.42 -17.44
C SER A 622 -16.86 12.91 -16.03
N ALA A 623 -17.50 13.75 -15.21
CA ALA A 623 -17.92 13.36 -13.87
C ALA A 623 -18.81 12.11 -13.89
N ASN A 624 -19.77 12.02 -14.81
CA ASN A 624 -20.62 10.84 -14.98
C ASN A 624 -19.81 9.59 -15.36
N GLU A 625 -18.74 9.70 -16.16
CA GLU A 625 -17.90 8.54 -16.51
C GLU A 625 -17.06 8.05 -15.32
N LEU A 626 -16.67 8.94 -14.41
CA LEU A 626 -16.08 8.57 -13.12
C LEU A 626 -17.12 7.92 -12.18
N ASP A 627 -18.35 8.43 -12.16
CA ASP A 627 -19.46 7.78 -11.44
C ASP A 627 -19.75 6.37 -11.99
N TYR A 628 -19.76 6.18 -13.32
CA TYR A 628 -19.92 4.85 -13.91
C TYR A 628 -18.75 3.92 -13.54
N LEU A 629 -17.50 4.42 -13.49
CA LEU A 629 -16.35 3.65 -13.05
C LEU A 629 -16.48 3.23 -11.57
N GLU A 630 -16.82 4.18 -10.70
CA GLU A 630 -17.13 3.98 -9.28
C GLU A 630 -18.30 3.01 -9.06
N ILE A 631 -19.25 2.87 -9.98
CA ILE A 631 -20.35 1.88 -9.92
C ILE A 631 -19.96 0.50 -10.51
N PHE A 632 -19.32 0.43 -11.68
CA PHE A 632 -19.17 -0.83 -12.41
C PHE A 632 -17.82 -1.54 -12.27
N ASP A 633 -16.69 -0.84 -12.00
CA ASP A 633 -15.35 -1.47 -12.10
C ASP A 633 -15.13 -2.66 -11.15
N PHE A 634 -15.64 -2.57 -9.92
CA PHE A 634 -15.57 -3.64 -8.93
C PHE A 634 -16.15 -4.98 -9.44
N PHE A 635 -17.06 -4.92 -10.43
CA PHE A 635 -17.76 -6.06 -11.02
C PHE A 635 -17.29 -6.39 -12.45
N ASN A 636 -16.24 -5.74 -12.96
CA ASN A 636 -15.68 -6.05 -14.26
C ASN A 636 -14.69 -7.22 -14.15
N TYR A 637 -15.14 -8.40 -14.58
CA TYR A 637 -14.37 -9.63 -14.64
C TYR A 637 -14.77 -10.44 -15.90
N PRO A 638 -13.89 -11.20 -16.57
CA PRO A 638 -12.45 -11.35 -16.30
C PRO A 638 -11.67 -10.06 -16.52
N ARG A 639 -10.64 -9.84 -15.68
CA ARG A 639 -9.54 -8.95 -16.04
C ARG A 639 -8.66 -9.71 -17.03
N SER A 640 -8.61 -9.25 -18.28
CA SER A 640 -7.86 -9.94 -19.33
C SER A 640 -6.39 -10.09 -18.95
N ALA A 641 -5.81 -11.25 -19.24
CA ALA A 641 -4.39 -11.27 -19.55
C ALA A 641 -4.11 -10.30 -20.69
N ASP A 642 -3.07 -9.47 -20.56
CA ASP A 642 -2.67 -8.55 -21.62
C ASP A 642 -2.08 -9.35 -22.77
N HIS A 643 -2.96 -9.81 -23.67
CA HIS A 643 -2.60 -10.35 -24.98
C HIS A 643 -2.02 -9.22 -25.83
N GLY A 644 -0.77 -8.82 -25.52
CA GLY A 644 0.09 -8.09 -26.43
C GLY A 644 0.19 -8.87 -27.73
N SER A 645 -0.59 -8.42 -28.73
CA SER A 645 -1.24 -9.27 -29.74
C SER A 645 -0.42 -10.46 -30.24
N THR A 646 -0.65 -11.63 -29.63
CA THR A 646 -0.22 -12.91 -30.17
C THR A 646 -1.19 -13.33 -31.28
N ALA A 647 -1.13 -12.60 -32.40
CA ALA A 647 -1.46 -13.20 -33.68
C ALA A 647 -0.66 -14.52 -33.81
N PRO A 648 -1.23 -15.59 -34.41
CA PRO A 648 -0.50 -16.83 -34.59
C PRO A 648 0.79 -16.53 -35.36
N VAL A 649 1.91 -17.09 -34.88
CA VAL A 649 3.18 -17.02 -35.60
C VAL A 649 3.08 -17.94 -36.82
N SER A 650 2.44 -17.43 -37.88
CA SER A 650 2.94 -17.66 -39.23
C SER A 650 4.44 -17.41 -39.21
N GLU A 651 5.23 -18.29 -39.82
CA GLU A 651 6.69 -18.16 -39.92
C GLU A 651 7.04 -16.69 -40.18
N ALA A 652 7.81 -16.10 -39.26
CA ALA A 652 8.09 -14.67 -39.31
C ALA A 652 8.62 -14.35 -40.72
N PRO A 653 7.99 -13.42 -41.47
CA PRO A 653 8.53 -13.02 -42.75
C PRO A 653 9.97 -12.62 -42.53
N ARG A 654 10.84 -12.98 -43.48
CA ARG A 654 12.19 -12.39 -43.54
C ARG A 654 12.01 -10.91 -43.86
N PHE A 655 11.70 -10.13 -42.83
CA PHE A 655 12.01 -8.73 -42.80
C PHE A 655 13.52 -8.65 -42.79
N ASP A 656 14.09 -8.64 -43.99
CA ASP A 656 15.28 -7.88 -44.28
C ASP A 656 14.98 -6.45 -43.82
N MET A 657 15.29 -6.20 -42.55
CA MET A 657 15.38 -4.87 -41.98
C MET A 657 16.24 -4.07 -42.95
N PRO A 658 15.78 -2.90 -43.44
CA PRO A 658 16.67 -1.95 -44.07
C PRO A 658 17.70 -1.52 -43.02
N VAL A 659 18.84 -2.22 -42.98
CA VAL A 659 20.10 -1.61 -42.62
C VAL A 659 20.14 -0.31 -43.43
N PRO A 660 20.27 0.87 -42.81
CA PRO A 660 20.25 2.13 -43.53
C PRO A 660 21.27 2.05 -44.67
N LEU A 661 20.79 2.10 -45.92
CA LEU A 661 21.64 1.92 -47.10
C LEU A 661 22.79 2.92 -47.01
N GLY A 662 24.00 2.38 -46.96
CA GLY A 662 25.15 3.07 -46.39
C GLY A 662 25.38 4.45 -46.98
N THR A 663 25.51 5.44 -46.11
CA THR A 663 26.36 6.58 -46.41
C THR A 663 27.35 6.74 -45.29
N SER A 664 28.63 6.84 -45.67
CA SER A 664 29.70 7.45 -44.88
C SER A 664 29.47 8.97 -44.78
N GLY A 665 28.24 9.36 -44.41
CA GLY A 665 27.79 10.72 -44.29
C GLY A 665 28.47 11.39 -43.12
N ASN A 666 29.12 12.52 -43.39
CA ASN A 666 29.79 13.31 -42.36
C ASN A 666 28.74 14.05 -41.53
N PHE A 667 28.17 13.39 -40.52
CA PHE A 667 27.10 13.92 -39.67
C PHE A 667 27.56 15.21 -38.96
N PRO A 668 27.00 16.40 -39.30
CA PRO A 668 27.52 17.65 -38.78
C PRO A 668 27.17 17.79 -37.30
N ARG A 669 28.18 17.74 -36.44
CA ARG A 669 28.02 18.00 -35.00
C ARG A 669 27.67 19.47 -34.80
N LEU A 670 26.45 19.72 -34.34
CA LEU A 670 25.92 21.06 -34.13
C LEU A 670 26.42 21.66 -32.81
N GLY A 671 26.62 22.98 -32.78
CA GLY A 671 26.84 23.75 -31.56
C GLY A 671 25.55 23.96 -30.77
N PHE A 672 25.62 24.53 -29.57
CA PHE A 672 24.43 24.75 -28.71
C PHE A 672 23.33 25.51 -29.43
N LEU A 673 23.63 26.71 -29.94
CA LEU A 673 22.63 27.62 -30.54
C LEU A 673 21.97 27.03 -31.80
N GLU A 674 22.71 26.24 -32.58
CA GLU A 674 22.19 25.50 -33.73
C GLU A 674 21.29 24.34 -33.27
N ASN A 675 21.81 23.47 -32.41
CA ASN A 675 21.15 22.23 -31.96
C ASN A 675 19.90 22.48 -31.10
N MET A 676 19.86 23.61 -30.40
CA MET A 676 18.77 24.02 -29.51
C MET A 676 17.83 25.05 -30.16
N GLU A 677 17.97 25.32 -31.47
CA GLU A 677 17.09 26.23 -32.23
C GLU A 677 15.61 25.91 -31.93
N MET A 678 14.87 26.96 -31.53
CA MET A 678 13.45 26.86 -31.19
C MET A 678 12.73 28.17 -31.47
N VAL A 679 11.54 28.04 -32.06
CA VAL A 679 10.66 29.16 -32.48
C VAL A 679 9.54 29.36 -31.46
N ARG A 680 9.11 30.62 -31.23
CA ARG A 680 7.96 30.95 -30.37
C ARG A 680 6.68 30.83 -31.20
N LEU A 681 5.69 30.11 -30.70
CA LEU A 681 4.40 29.91 -31.36
C LEU A 681 3.43 31.04 -31.00
N ALA A 682 2.58 31.45 -31.95
CA ALA A 682 1.55 32.45 -31.70
C ALA A 682 0.47 31.89 -30.74
N GLY A 683 0.17 32.64 -29.67
CA GLY A 683 -0.76 32.20 -28.63
C GLY A 683 -2.22 32.27 -29.05
N ASN A 684 -2.98 31.19 -28.82
CA ASN A 684 -4.43 31.14 -29.04
C ASN A 684 -5.20 31.90 -27.93
N GLY A 685 -5.05 33.23 -27.88
CA GLY A 685 -6.03 34.17 -27.30
C GLY A 685 -6.50 33.96 -25.86
N GLY A 686 -5.72 33.33 -24.97
CA GLY A 686 -6.15 33.01 -23.61
C GLY A 686 -5.05 33.14 -22.56
N SER A 687 -5.18 34.17 -21.71
CA SER A 687 -4.28 34.56 -20.59
C SER A 687 -2.83 34.94 -20.98
N ASP A 688 -2.31 36.02 -20.38
CA ASP A 688 -0.94 36.50 -20.63
C ASP A 688 0.15 35.56 -20.10
N ASP A 689 -0.12 34.78 -19.04
CA ASP A 689 0.86 34.00 -18.27
C ASP A 689 1.31 32.66 -18.91
N THR A 690 0.97 32.39 -20.18
CA THR A 690 1.35 31.14 -20.85
C THR A 690 1.94 31.37 -22.25
N HIS A 691 3.06 30.71 -22.52
CA HIS A 691 3.78 30.82 -23.79
C HIS A 691 4.10 29.44 -24.36
N GLN A 692 4.22 29.36 -25.69
CA GLN A 692 4.52 28.12 -26.39
C GLN A 692 5.70 28.28 -27.34
N PHE A 693 6.49 27.21 -27.48
CA PHE A 693 7.66 27.13 -28.35
C PHE A 693 7.73 25.76 -29.04
N MET A 694 8.42 25.67 -30.18
CA MET A 694 8.66 24.43 -30.92
C MET A 694 10.16 24.25 -31.20
N SER A 695 10.70 23.05 -30.97
CA SER A 695 12.07 22.69 -31.37
C SER A 695 12.19 22.63 -32.89
N ARG A 696 13.33 23.09 -33.43
CA ARG A 696 13.56 23.14 -34.88
C ARG A 696 14.46 22.03 -35.39
N GLN A 697 15.46 21.63 -34.61
CA GLN A 697 16.35 20.51 -34.95
C GLN A 697 15.85 19.17 -34.36
N PRO A 698 16.19 18.03 -34.98
CA PRO A 698 15.95 16.71 -34.39
C PRO A 698 16.83 16.49 -33.16
N ALA A 699 16.30 15.79 -32.17
CA ALA A 699 17.11 15.37 -31.03
C ALA A 699 18.08 14.25 -31.43
N TRP A 700 19.29 14.24 -30.88
CA TRP A 700 20.27 13.20 -31.15
C TRP A 700 19.77 11.81 -30.71
N GLN A 701 20.10 10.80 -31.51
CA GLN A 701 19.72 9.39 -31.31
C GLN A 701 20.93 8.58 -30.81
N PRO A 702 20.92 8.08 -29.56
CA PRO A 702 22.03 7.29 -29.02
C PRO A 702 22.31 6.02 -29.83
N GLY A 703 23.57 5.80 -30.18
CA GLY A 703 24.04 4.63 -30.94
C GLY A 703 23.74 4.65 -32.45
N ALA A 704 23.12 5.72 -32.97
CA ALA A 704 22.77 5.83 -34.39
C ALA A 704 23.97 5.99 -35.33
N GLN A 705 25.13 6.43 -34.82
CA GLN A 705 26.38 6.57 -35.59
C GLN A 705 27.47 5.59 -35.10
N LEU A 706 27.10 4.43 -34.56
CA LEU A 706 28.04 3.32 -34.40
C LEU A 706 28.31 2.67 -35.79
N PRO A 707 29.53 2.16 -36.06
CA PRO A 707 29.88 1.60 -37.36
C PRO A 707 29.32 0.18 -37.52
N TRP A 708 27.99 0.06 -37.61
CA TRP A 708 27.27 -1.22 -37.72
C TRP A 708 27.71 -2.08 -38.91
N GLU A 709 28.22 -1.46 -39.98
CA GLU A 709 28.82 -2.12 -41.14
C GLU A 709 30.12 -2.88 -40.82
N GLU A 710 30.85 -2.50 -39.76
CA GLU A 710 32.12 -3.12 -39.36
C GLU A 710 31.95 -4.30 -38.37
N ALA A 711 30.81 -4.40 -37.68
CA ALA A 711 30.53 -5.50 -36.76
C ALA A 711 30.23 -6.81 -37.51
N ASP A 712 30.62 -7.96 -36.93
CA ASP A 712 30.23 -9.27 -37.45
C ASP A 712 28.74 -9.58 -37.17
N ASP A 713 28.13 -10.46 -37.97
CA ASP A 713 26.68 -10.74 -37.86
C ASP A 713 26.28 -11.30 -36.49
N ILE A 714 27.20 -12.00 -35.82
CA ILE A 714 26.99 -12.51 -34.46
C ILE A 714 26.89 -11.36 -33.45
N SER A 715 27.79 -10.37 -33.53
CA SER A 715 27.77 -9.20 -32.65
C SER A 715 26.62 -8.26 -32.99
N ARG A 716 26.34 -8.02 -34.28
CA ARG A 716 25.13 -7.30 -34.75
C ARG A 716 23.87 -7.91 -34.15
N HIS A 717 23.67 -9.22 -34.28
CA HIS A 717 22.46 -9.89 -33.78
C HIS A 717 22.36 -9.86 -32.24
N LYS A 718 23.48 -9.95 -31.52
CA LYS A 718 23.50 -9.83 -30.06
C LYS A 718 23.22 -8.42 -29.55
N THR A 719 23.64 -7.39 -30.30
CA THR A 719 23.62 -5.98 -29.88
C THR A 719 22.48 -5.14 -30.46
N ALA A 720 21.82 -5.59 -31.53
CA ALA A 720 20.67 -4.89 -32.14
C ALA A 720 19.53 -4.58 -31.15
N VAL A 721 19.38 -5.37 -30.08
CA VAL A 721 18.41 -5.11 -28.99
C VAL A 721 18.68 -3.81 -28.21
N TYR A 722 19.88 -3.25 -28.30
CA TYR A 722 20.27 -1.97 -27.69
C TYR A 722 20.18 -0.78 -28.65
N PHE A 723 19.95 -1.02 -29.95
CA PHE A 723 19.73 0.05 -30.91
C PHE A 723 18.31 0.61 -30.73
N THR A 724 18.18 1.93 -30.55
CA THR A 724 16.88 2.56 -30.30
C THR A 724 16.64 3.73 -31.26
N THR A 725 15.40 3.88 -31.73
CA THR A 725 14.92 5.02 -32.54
C THR A 725 14.51 6.23 -31.68
N ARG A 726 15.17 6.43 -30.53
CA ARG A 726 14.72 7.35 -29.47
C ARG A 726 15.62 8.57 -29.33
N ALA A 727 15.00 9.67 -28.95
CA ALA A 727 15.70 10.90 -28.61
C ALA A 727 16.46 10.75 -27.29
N TYR A 728 17.67 11.29 -27.24
CA TYR A 728 18.44 11.44 -26.01
C TYR A 728 17.70 12.35 -25.01
N GLY A 729 17.45 11.84 -23.81
CA GLY A 729 16.69 12.54 -22.76
C GLY A 729 17.27 13.90 -22.37
N GLY A 730 18.60 14.05 -22.38
CA GLY A 730 19.26 15.33 -22.09
C GLY A 730 18.87 16.46 -23.05
N HIS A 731 18.44 16.17 -24.29
CA HIS A 731 18.00 17.19 -25.24
C HIS A 731 16.72 17.89 -24.76
N VAL A 732 15.67 17.13 -24.41
CA VAL A 732 14.42 17.71 -23.88
C VAL A 732 14.61 18.25 -22.46
N TYR A 733 15.53 17.67 -21.68
CA TYR A 733 15.88 18.11 -20.33
C TYR A 733 16.39 19.55 -20.27
N ILE A 734 17.17 20.00 -21.27
CA ILE A 734 17.72 21.37 -21.32
C ILE A 734 16.93 22.33 -22.20
N GLN A 735 16.28 21.86 -23.26
CA GLN A 735 15.52 22.73 -24.16
C GLN A 735 14.19 23.20 -23.53
N ALA A 736 13.60 22.44 -22.61
CA ALA A 736 12.47 22.91 -21.81
C ALA A 736 12.86 24.11 -20.90
N PRO A 737 13.92 24.04 -20.08
CA PRO A 737 14.49 25.22 -19.41
C PRO A 737 14.86 26.37 -20.36
N LEU A 738 15.40 26.11 -21.56
CA LEU A 738 15.68 27.16 -22.55
C LEU A 738 14.40 27.90 -22.98
N ALA A 739 13.26 27.21 -23.09
CA ALA A 739 11.96 27.86 -23.33
C ALA A 739 11.61 28.85 -22.20
N ALA A 740 11.88 28.50 -20.95
CA ALA A 740 11.65 29.39 -19.80
C ALA A 740 12.67 30.55 -19.74
N VAL A 741 13.94 30.32 -20.11
CA VAL A 741 14.96 31.38 -20.26
C VAL A 741 14.46 32.45 -21.23
N LYS A 742 14.02 32.05 -22.44
CA LYS A 742 13.50 32.97 -23.47
C LYS A 742 12.27 33.77 -23.03
N VAL A 743 11.46 33.24 -22.11
CA VAL A 743 10.34 33.99 -21.50
C VAL A 743 10.87 35.05 -20.55
N VAL A 744 11.69 34.63 -19.58
CA VAL A 744 12.27 35.49 -18.53
C VAL A 744 13.08 36.65 -19.12
N GLU A 745 13.82 36.40 -20.20
CA GLU A 745 14.58 37.45 -20.89
C GLU A 745 13.66 38.47 -21.58
N SER A 746 12.58 38.03 -22.23
CA SER A 746 11.60 38.95 -22.86
C SER A 746 10.80 39.80 -21.86
N GLU A 747 10.60 39.31 -20.64
CA GLU A 747 9.99 40.08 -19.54
C GLU A 747 10.93 41.17 -19.01
N ASP A 748 12.23 40.89 -18.82
CA ASP A 748 13.17 41.88 -18.27
C ASP A 748 13.74 42.83 -19.35
N GLU A 749 13.76 42.46 -20.64
CA GLU A 749 13.98 43.38 -21.76
C GLU A 749 12.94 44.52 -21.76
N THR A 750 11.66 44.16 -21.65
CA THR A 750 10.55 45.14 -21.63
C THR A 750 10.48 45.93 -20.32
N ALA A 751 11.08 45.44 -19.22
CA ALA A 751 11.08 46.11 -17.93
C ALA A 751 12.30 47.01 -17.67
N ARG A 752 13.53 46.57 -17.97
CA ARG A 752 14.80 47.19 -17.50
C ARG A 752 16.01 47.10 -18.43
N GLY A 753 15.90 46.44 -19.59
CA GLY A 753 16.96 46.43 -20.61
C GLY A 753 18.30 45.84 -20.15
N HIS A 754 18.27 44.91 -19.19
CA HIS A 754 19.43 44.12 -18.75
C HIS A 754 19.02 42.64 -18.70
N GLN A 755 19.77 41.77 -19.38
CA GLN A 755 19.50 40.34 -19.43
C GLN A 755 19.59 39.71 -18.03
N ILE A 756 18.63 38.85 -17.67
CA ILE A 756 18.70 38.09 -16.41
C ILE A 756 19.78 37.02 -16.55
N ARG A 757 20.95 37.35 -15.99
CA ARG A 757 21.88 36.36 -15.45
C ARG A 757 21.25 35.77 -14.19
N ALA A 758 21.10 34.44 -14.12
CA ALA A 758 20.51 33.77 -12.97
C ALA A 758 21.12 32.40 -12.71
N ASN A 759 21.19 32.04 -11.43
CA ASN A 759 21.64 30.73 -10.99
C ASN A 759 20.42 29.79 -11.15
N LEU A 760 20.52 28.84 -12.07
CA LEU A 760 19.41 27.98 -12.47
C LEU A 760 19.27 26.76 -11.53
N THR A 761 18.03 26.35 -11.29
CA THR A 761 17.72 25.03 -10.72
C THR A 761 16.62 24.38 -11.54
N ILE A 762 16.92 23.18 -12.07
CA ILE A 762 16.01 22.37 -12.90
C ILE A 762 15.56 21.18 -12.06
N GLN A 763 14.26 20.90 -12.02
CA GLN A 763 13.68 19.69 -11.44
C GLN A 763 12.80 19.02 -12.48
N GLY A 764 13.34 18.05 -13.22
CA GLY A 764 12.70 17.38 -14.35
C GLY A 764 12.14 16.00 -14.03
N VAL A 765 11.04 15.66 -14.71
CA VAL A 765 10.36 14.35 -14.67
C VAL A 765 10.13 13.86 -16.09
N PHE A 766 10.59 12.66 -16.40
CA PHE A 766 10.41 11.99 -17.69
C PHE A 766 9.15 11.11 -17.65
N THR A 767 8.27 11.27 -18.65
CA THR A 767 6.93 10.66 -18.65
C THR A 767 6.61 9.86 -19.92
N ASN A 768 7.25 10.18 -21.05
CA ASN A 768 7.25 9.37 -22.27
C ASN A 768 8.62 9.42 -22.96
N LEU A 769 8.95 8.39 -23.73
CA LEU A 769 10.16 8.41 -24.57
C LEU A 769 10.01 9.45 -25.68
N GLY A 770 11.06 10.24 -25.91
CA GLY A 770 11.14 11.13 -27.05
C GLY A 770 11.42 10.39 -28.35
N HIS A 771 10.91 10.95 -29.44
CA HIS A 771 11.14 10.52 -30.82
C HIS A 771 12.01 11.56 -31.55
N VAL A 772 12.82 11.12 -32.52
CA VAL A 772 13.76 12.00 -33.26
C VAL A 772 13.22 12.52 -34.58
N ASP A 773 12.12 11.96 -35.08
CA ASP A 773 11.50 12.23 -36.39
C ASP A 773 10.49 13.38 -36.37
N ARG A 774 10.39 14.14 -35.26
CA ARG A 774 9.36 15.16 -35.01
C ARG A 774 9.75 16.18 -33.93
N PRO A 775 9.22 17.41 -33.96
CA PRO A 775 9.57 18.43 -32.98
C PRO A 775 9.03 18.15 -31.57
N PHE A 776 9.68 18.75 -30.57
CA PHE A 776 9.11 18.97 -29.24
C PHE A 776 8.36 20.30 -29.19
N ILE A 777 7.14 20.27 -28.65
CA ILE A 777 6.32 21.45 -28.36
C ILE A 777 6.38 21.71 -26.85
N TYR A 778 6.91 22.86 -26.47
CA TYR A 778 7.04 23.29 -25.09
C TYR A 778 5.95 24.30 -24.75
N GLN A 779 5.25 24.07 -23.64
CA GLN A 779 4.39 25.07 -23.00
C GLN A 779 5.04 25.51 -21.68
N VAL A 780 5.27 26.81 -21.56
CA VAL A 780 5.81 27.48 -20.37
C VAL A 780 4.68 28.23 -19.68
N SER A 781 4.52 28.04 -18.37
CA SER A 781 3.55 28.75 -17.53
C SER A 781 4.20 29.20 -16.23
N LYS A 782 3.90 30.43 -15.79
CA LYS A 782 4.49 31.05 -14.59
C LYS A 782 3.87 30.46 -13.31
N LEU A 783 4.69 30.05 -12.34
CA LEU A 783 4.21 29.51 -11.05
C LEU A 783 4.37 30.52 -9.90
N ALA A 784 5.50 31.23 -9.83
CA ALA A 784 5.79 32.16 -8.74
C ALA A 784 6.71 33.30 -9.18
N ALA A 785 6.34 34.53 -8.83
CA ALA A 785 7.08 35.76 -9.12
C ALA A 785 7.59 36.41 -7.82
N GLY A 786 8.69 35.90 -7.27
CA GLY A 786 9.34 36.48 -6.08
C GLY A 786 10.36 37.56 -6.44
N ARG A 787 10.70 38.43 -5.47
CA ARG A 787 11.77 39.43 -5.67
C ARG A 787 13.16 38.81 -5.81
N SER A 788 13.40 37.68 -5.14
CA SER A 788 14.70 37.00 -5.04
C SER A 788 14.84 35.81 -5.99
N PHE A 789 13.72 35.16 -6.35
CA PHE A 789 13.65 34.05 -7.29
C PHE A 789 12.32 34.04 -8.04
N GLN A 790 12.32 33.53 -9.27
CA GLN A 790 11.12 33.26 -10.07
C GLN A 790 11.08 31.78 -10.44
N THR A 791 9.88 31.18 -10.50
CA THR A 791 9.71 29.76 -10.82
C THR A 791 8.65 29.57 -11.91
N TYR A 792 8.99 28.74 -12.90
CA TYR A 792 8.15 28.38 -14.04
C TYR A 792 7.94 26.87 -14.11
N LEU A 793 6.78 26.46 -14.60
CA LEU A 793 6.51 25.10 -15.06
C LEU A 793 6.71 25.06 -16.58
N VAL A 794 7.45 24.06 -17.07
CA VAL A 794 7.53 23.75 -18.49
C VAL A 794 7.04 22.32 -18.71
N THR A 795 6.18 22.13 -19.71
CA THR A 795 5.76 20.80 -20.17
C THR A 795 6.06 20.63 -21.65
N ALA A 796 6.63 19.49 -22.03
CA ALA A 796 6.98 19.15 -23.40
C ALA A 796 6.07 18.03 -23.93
N ARG A 797 5.60 18.17 -25.18
CA ARG A 797 4.83 17.18 -25.94
C ARG A 797 5.49 16.99 -27.30
N GLN A 798 5.09 15.96 -28.05
CA GLN A 798 5.46 15.80 -29.47
C GLN A 798 4.21 15.46 -30.30
N PRO A 799 4.17 15.76 -31.61
CA PRO A 799 3.13 15.27 -32.52
C PRO A 799 2.96 13.74 -32.48
N LYS A 800 1.73 13.25 -32.66
CA LYS A 800 1.45 11.80 -32.77
C LYS A 800 1.99 11.19 -34.07
N GLN A 801 2.17 12.00 -35.10
CA GLN A 801 2.74 11.61 -36.41
C GLN A 801 4.18 12.12 -36.55
N PRO A 802 5.01 11.53 -37.43
CA PRO A 802 6.30 12.10 -37.82
C PRO A 802 6.15 13.49 -38.43
N SER A 803 7.25 14.25 -38.47
CA SER A 803 7.35 15.48 -39.25
C SER A 803 7.19 15.21 -40.75
N SER A 804 6.75 16.23 -41.49
CA SER A 804 6.88 16.26 -42.95
C SER A 804 8.35 16.36 -43.42
N ASN A 805 9.28 16.74 -42.54
CA ASN A 805 10.73 16.67 -42.72
C ASN A 805 11.40 15.98 -41.51
N PRO A 806 11.42 14.63 -41.44
CA PRO A 806 11.93 13.88 -40.28
C PRO A 806 13.39 14.15 -39.89
N CYS A 807 14.24 14.57 -40.84
CA CYS A 807 15.65 14.88 -40.59
C CYS A 807 15.88 16.33 -40.14
N GLY A 808 14.83 17.16 -40.12
CA GLY A 808 14.89 18.58 -39.77
C GLY A 808 15.51 19.49 -40.84
N PRO A 809 15.42 20.83 -40.66
CA PRO A 809 14.68 21.49 -39.59
C PRO A 809 13.15 21.30 -39.73
N PHE A 810 12.46 21.12 -38.61
CA PHE A 810 11.02 20.85 -38.57
C PHE A 810 10.21 22.11 -38.95
N PRO A 811 9.28 22.02 -39.91
CA PRO A 811 8.46 23.17 -40.34
C PRO A 811 7.39 23.52 -39.30
N GLU A 812 7.07 24.81 -39.17
CA GLU A 812 6.11 25.33 -38.17
C GLU A 812 4.70 24.77 -38.30
N SER A 813 4.34 24.20 -39.46
CA SER A 813 3.13 23.41 -39.65
C SER A 813 2.97 22.28 -38.64
N ASP A 814 4.08 21.68 -38.20
CA ASP A 814 4.08 20.50 -37.33
C ASP A 814 3.58 20.83 -35.92
N SER A 815 3.65 22.10 -35.49
CA SER A 815 3.05 22.60 -34.25
C SER A 815 1.52 22.43 -34.21
N LYS A 816 0.88 22.32 -35.37
CA LYS A 816 -0.58 22.17 -35.53
C LYS A 816 -1.02 20.71 -35.61
N LEU A 817 -0.08 19.76 -35.65
CA LEU A 817 -0.39 18.33 -35.67
C LEU A 817 -0.97 17.87 -34.31
N PRO A 818 -1.85 16.85 -34.28
CA PRO A 818 -2.41 16.33 -33.03
C PRO A 818 -1.30 15.87 -32.06
N LEU A 819 -1.16 16.57 -30.93
CA LEU A 819 -0.11 16.30 -29.95
C LEU A 819 -0.39 15.02 -29.16
N GLY A 820 0.70 14.32 -28.81
CA GLY A 820 0.72 13.22 -27.88
C GLY A 820 0.65 13.68 -26.41
N PRO A 821 0.79 12.73 -25.46
CA PRO A 821 0.92 13.04 -24.04
C PRO A 821 2.17 13.88 -23.75
N ILE A 822 2.23 14.44 -22.54
CA ILE A 822 3.46 15.05 -22.01
C ILE A 822 4.56 13.98 -21.98
N CYS A 823 5.73 14.31 -22.50
CA CYS A 823 6.90 13.43 -22.53
C CYS A 823 7.96 13.82 -21.50
N PHE A 824 8.04 15.10 -21.17
CA PHE A 824 8.87 15.64 -20.11
C PHE A 824 8.18 16.84 -19.47
N SER A 825 8.37 17.04 -18.18
CA SER A 825 7.93 18.23 -17.46
C SER A 825 8.96 18.63 -16.41
N CYS A 826 9.24 19.92 -16.27
CA CYS A 826 10.14 20.41 -15.24
C CYS A 826 9.64 21.68 -14.54
N HIS A 827 10.04 21.83 -13.28
CA HIS A 827 10.10 23.15 -12.65
C HIS A 827 11.48 23.75 -12.91
N VAL A 828 11.49 25.04 -13.25
CA VAL A 828 12.69 25.81 -13.53
C VAL A 828 12.67 27.03 -12.63
N THR A 829 13.63 27.12 -11.72
CA THR A 829 13.77 28.24 -10.78
C THR A 829 15.00 29.08 -11.12
N PHE A 830 14.78 30.38 -11.25
CA PHE A 830 15.78 31.40 -11.55
C PHE A 830 16.06 32.19 -10.27
N LYS A 831 17.24 32.01 -9.67
CA LYS A 831 17.71 32.80 -8.52
C LYS A 831 18.60 33.94 -9.01
N ARG A 832 18.38 35.17 -8.55
CA ARG A 832 19.25 36.31 -8.89
C ARG A 832 20.66 36.16 -8.27
N PRO A 833 21.75 36.53 -8.98
CA PRO A 833 23.10 36.55 -8.44
C PRO A 833 23.22 37.45 -7.20
N VAL A 834 24.06 37.04 -6.27
CA VAL A 834 24.34 37.76 -5.00
C VAL A 834 25.81 37.64 -4.63
N PRO A 835 26.38 38.59 -3.86
CA PRO A 835 27.73 38.43 -3.30
C PRO A 835 27.83 37.16 -2.45
N SER A 836 28.95 36.44 -2.56
CA SER A 836 29.20 35.22 -1.77
C SER A 836 29.50 35.59 -0.32
N PHE A 837 28.53 35.37 0.57
CA PHE A 837 28.68 35.61 2.02
C PHE A 837 29.53 34.53 2.73
N ALA A 838 29.61 33.34 2.14
CA ALA A 838 30.54 32.27 2.47
C ALA A 838 30.79 31.45 1.20
N ASP A 839 32.02 30.95 1.03
CA ASP A 839 32.42 30.08 -0.07
C ASP A 839 33.15 28.88 0.52
N LEU A 840 32.55 27.69 0.41
CA LEU A 840 32.97 26.45 1.07
C LEU A 840 32.59 25.25 0.21
N GLN A 841 33.57 24.39 -0.08
CA GLN A 841 33.37 23.16 -0.86
C GLN A 841 34.25 22.02 -0.33
N LEU A 842 34.05 20.82 -0.87
CA LEU A 842 34.98 19.69 -0.72
C LEU A 842 36.25 19.92 -1.56
N SER A 843 37.30 19.16 -1.31
CA SER A 843 38.48 19.12 -2.19
C SER A 843 38.09 18.74 -3.62
N SER A 844 38.73 19.39 -4.59
CA SER A 844 38.33 19.33 -5.99
C SER A 844 38.54 17.95 -6.61
N ALA A 845 37.88 17.67 -7.74
CA ALA A 845 38.18 16.46 -8.52
C ALA A 845 39.66 16.49 -9.00
N GLN A 846 40.15 17.68 -9.38
CA GLN A 846 41.54 17.94 -9.75
C GLN A 846 42.51 17.52 -8.65
N GLU A 847 42.28 17.94 -7.41
CA GLU A 847 43.12 17.56 -6.25
C GLU A 847 43.02 16.07 -5.94
N ARG A 848 41.80 15.53 -5.83
CA ARG A 848 41.55 14.14 -5.40
C ARG A 848 42.01 13.10 -6.40
N PHE A 849 42.08 13.45 -7.68
CA PHE A 849 42.41 12.54 -8.79
C PHE A 849 43.64 13.00 -9.59
N ALA A 850 44.45 13.92 -9.07
CA ALA A 850 45.62 14.50 -9.74
C ALA A 850 46.54 13.44 -10.38
N SER A 851 46.83 12.33 -9.67
CA SER A 851 47.69 11.23 -10.12
C SER A 851 47.07 10.32 -11.19
N ILE A 852 45.77 10.47 -11.46
CA ILE A 852 45.05 9.83 -12.58
C ILE A 852 44.98 10.81 -13.75
N LEU A 853 44.52 12.03 -13.48
CA LEU A 853 44.37 13.09 -14.49
C LEU A 853 45.71 13.47 -15.16
N ALA A 854 46.83 13.40 -14.44
CA ALA A 854 48.15 13.69 -14.99
C ALA A 854 48.74 12.57 -15.88
N GLN A 855 48.06 11.42 -16.06
CA GLN A 855 48.58 10.31 -16.87
C GLN A 855 48.48 10.55 -18.38
N ARG A 856 47.57 11.44 -18.82
CA ARG A 856 47.35 11.83 -20.21
C ARG A 856 46.76 13.24 -20.27
N LYS A 857 46.97 13.98 -21.37
CA LYS A 857 46.22 15.22 -21.61
C LYS A 857 44.72 14.92 -21.76
N PRO A 858 43.81 15.88 -21.48
CA PRO A 858 42.36 15.67 -21.58
C PRO A 858 41.86 15.10 -22.92
N ASP A 859 42.52 15.47 -24.01
CA ASP A 859 42.26 15.05 -25.40
C ASP A 859 42.97 13.74 -25.82
N GLU A 860 43.86 13.21 -24.98
CA GLU A 860 44.56 11.91 -25.16
C GLU A 860 43.84 10.74 -24.46
N TRP A 861 42.75 11.01 -23.73
CA TRP A 861 41.85 9.98 -23.20
C TRP A 861 40.94 9.42 -24.32
N PRO A 862 40.29 8.25 -24.11
CA PRO A 862 39.24 7.79 -25.01
C PRO A 862 38.04 8.75 -25.04
N THR A 863 37.43 8.93 -26.22
CA THR A 863 36.15 9.66 -26.33
C THR A 863 35.06 8.94 -25.53
N SER A 864 34.21 9.68 -24.83
CA SER A 864 33.05 9.12 -24.11
C SER A 864 32.14 8.35 -25.09
N PRO A 865 31.77 7.08 -24.81
CA PRO A 865 30.99 6.24 -25.74
C PRO A 865 29.65 6.84 -26.16
N GLN A 866 29.16 6.47 -27.35
CA GLN A 866 27.81 6.82 -27.80
C GLN A 866 26.72 6.15 -26.93
N LEU A 867 27.01 4.95 -26.43
CA LEU A 867 26.25 4.21 -25.41
C LEU A 867 27.27 3.43 -24.56
N ASP A 868 27.50 3.86 -23.31
CA ASP A 868 28.49 3.23 -22.42
C ASP A 868 27.94 1.92 -21.82
N ILE A 869 27.92 0.88 -22.65
CA ILE A 869 27.42 -0.47 -22.34
C ILE A 869 28.51 -1.46 -22.78
N ASP A 870 28.95 -2.35 -21.89
CA ASP A 870 30.15 -3.19 -22.11
C ASP A 870 30.17 -3.90 -23.48
N ILE A 871 29.06 -4.53 -23.88
CA ILE A 871 28.98 -5.24 -25.17
C ILE A 871 29.08 -4.32 -26.40
N LEU A 872 28.65 -3.05 -26.30
CA LEU A 872 28.81 -2.06 -27.37
C LEU A 872 30.22 -1.46 -27.36
N ASN A 873 30.79 -1.23 -26.18
CA ASN A 873 32.17 -0.78 -26.01
C ASN A 873 33.17 -1.81 -26.59
N ASP A 874 32.95 -3.11 -26.35
CA ASP A 874 33.76 -4.20 -26.89
C ASP A 874 33.59 -4.37 -28.42
N THR A 875 32.38 -4.17 -28.94
CA THR A 875 32.09 -4.29 -30.38
C THR A 875 32.62 -3.09 -31.17
N PHE A 876 32.60 -1.88 -30.58
CA PHE A 876 32.89 -0.61 -31.25
C PHE A 876 33.90 0.26 -30.47
N PRO A 877 35.11 -0.24 -30.16
CA PRO A 877 36.04 0.41 -29.22
C PRO A 877 36.54 1.80 -29.65
N ASN A 878 36.44 2.13 -30.95
CA ASN A 878 36.93 3.39 -31.53
C ASN A 878 35.81 4.25 -32.15
N ALA A 879 34.55 4.09 -31.71
CA ALA A 879 33.38 4.75 -32.33
C ALA A 879 33.31 6.30 -32.25
N GLY A 880 34.29 6.95 -31.60
CA GLY A 880 34.37 8.40 -31.46
C GLY A 880 33.16 9.04 -30.77
N HIS A 881 32.94 10.32 -31.03
CA HIS A 881 31.75 11.04 -30.55
C HIS A 881 30.48 10.74 -31.37
N GLY A 882 30.59 10.12 -32.55
CA GLY A 882 29.48 10.00 -33.50
C GLY A 882 28.87 11.36 -33.84
N GLY A 883 27.55 11.42 -33.95
CA GLY A 883 26.79 12.65 -34.13
C GLY A 883 26.52 13.47 -32.85
N PHE A 884 27.16 13.16 -31.71
CA PHE A 884 26.83 13.81 -30.43
C PHE A 884 27.11 15.33 -30.46
N PRO A 885 26.10 16.20 -30.29
CA PRO A 885 26.24 17.64 -30.48
C PRO A 885 26.73 18.36 -29.20
N ILE A 886 26.88 19.68 -29.30
CA ILE A 886 27.12 20.66 -28.22
C ILE A 886 28.51 20.58 -27.54
N VAL A 887 28.95 19.41 -27.07
CA VAL A 887 30.22 19.24 -26.34
C VAL A 887 31.08 18.11 -26.87
N ASP A 888 32.40 18.29 -26.77
CA ASP A 888 33.38 17.19 -26.88
C ASP A 888 33.54 16.57 -25.48
N MET A 889 33.49 15.24 -25.37
CA MET A 889 33.53 14.51 -24.09
C MET A 889 34.47 13.32 -24.14
N TYR A 890 35.28 13.15 -23.10
CA TYR A 890 36.33 12.13 -22.97
C TYR A 890 36.21 11.42 -21.61
N LYS A 891 36.45 10.11 -21.55
CA LYS A 891 36.29 9.29 -20.33
C LYS A 891 37.66 8.93 -19.74
N VAL A 892 37.89 9.32 -18.48
CA VAL A 892 39.12 8.98 -17.75
C VAL A 892 39.07 7.50 -17.34
N ASP A 893 40.19 6.77 -17.44
CA ASP A 893 40.22 5.38 -16.96
C ASP A 893 40.29 5.31 -15.43
N MET A 894 39.11 5.21 -14.82
CA MET A 894 38.94 5.05 -13.37
C MET A 894 39.00 3.60 -12.89
N LYS A 895 39.26 2.60 -13.76
CA LYS A 895 39.21 1.17 -13.40
C LYS A 895 40.11 0.85 -12.21
N ALA A 896 41.39 1.26 -12.27
CA ALA A 896 42.36 1.00 -11.20
C ALA A 896 41.98 1.65 -9.85
N TYR A 897 41.28 2.79 -9.87
CA TYR A 897 40.72 3.41 -8.67
C TYR A 897 39.50 2.63 -8.13
N ASN A 898 38.67 2.08 -9.04
CA ASN A 898 37.38 1.45 -8.71
C ASN A 898 37.47 -0.03 -8.33
N THR A 899 38.51 -0.77 -8.74
CA THR A 899 38.63 -2.24 -8.57
C THR A 899 38.25 -2.72 -7.17
N ASN A 900 38.84 -2.12 -6.13
CA ASN A 900 38.69 -2.55 -4.74
C ASN A 900 37.61 -1.78 -3.96
N LYS A 901 36.78 -0.96 -4.63
CA LYS A 901 35.73 -0.16 -3.99
C LYS A 901 34.34 -0.77 -4.17
N PRO A 902 33.46 -0.71 -3.14
CA PRO A 902 32.04 -1.01 -3.32
C PRO A 902 31.39 0.05 -4.23
N ILE A 903 30.30 -0.32 -4.90
CA ILE A 903 29.71 0.49 -5.98
C ILE A 903 29.42 1.96 -5.60
N PRO A 904 28.86 2.30 -4.42
CA PRO A 904 28.65 3.69 -4.01
C PRO A 904 29.93 4.54 -3.85
N GLU A 905 31.08 3.89 -3.61
CA GLU A 905 32.39 4.54 -3.49
C GLU A 905 33.15 4.59 -4.81
N ARG A 906 32.67 3.92 -5.87
CA ARG A 906 33.23 4.03 -7.22
C ARG A 906 32.97 5.42 -7.80
N ARG A 907 33.86 5.85 -8.69
CA ARG A 907 33.81 7.16 -9.36
C ARG A 907 34.09 7.01 -10.84
N GLU A 908 33.29 7.66 -11.67
CA GLU A 908 33.69 7.98 -13.05
C GLU A 908 34.05 9.45 -13.14
N LEU A 909 34.96 9.78 -14.05
CA LEU A 909 35.29 11.15 -14.43
C LEU A 909 35.14 11.31 -15.94
N LEU A 910 34.36 12.30 -16.36
CA LEU A 910 34.28 12.74 -17.75
C LEU A 910 34.92 14.13 -17.86
N LEU A 911 35.75 14.31 -18.89
CA LEU A 911 36.39 15.58 -19.24
C LEU A 911 35.69 16.15 -20.46
N TYR A 912 35.26 17.41 -20.38
CA TYR A 912 34.50 18.02 -21.47
C TYR A 912 34.75 19.51 -21.69
N LYS A 913 34.37 19.96 -22.89
CA LYS A 913 34.42 21.36 -23.35
C LYS A 913 33.35 21.60 -24.42
N LEU A 914 33.10 22.86 -24.74
CA LEU A 914 32.26 23.25 -25.87
C LEU A 914 32.83 22.71 -27.21
N HIS A 915 31.94 22.19 -28.07
CA HIS A 915 32.29 21.80 -29.43
C HIS A 915 32.37 23.01 -30.39
N LYS A 916 31.47 23.98 -30.20
CA LYS A 916 31.50 25.30 -30.84
C LYS A 916 31.32 26.38 -29.75
N PRO A 917 31.98 27.54 -29.84
CA PRO A 917 31.87 28.58 -28.82
C PRO A 917 30.44 29.13 -28.70
N ILE A 918 30.09 29.56 -27.50
CA ILE A 918 28.87 30.31 -27.16
C ILE A 918 29.34 31.68 -26.63
N PRO A 919 28.64 32.79 -26.95
CA PRO A 919 28.97 34.11 -26.38
C PRO A 919 29.08 34.06 -24.84
N ALA A 920 30.02 34.81 -24.26
CA ALA A 920 30.32 34.73 -22.83
C ALA A 920 29.27 35.45 -21.95
N GLU A 921 28.48 36.32 -22.57
CA GLU A 921 27.34 37.03 -22.02
C GLU A 921 26.10 36.14 -21.83
N ASP A 922 25.93 35.10 -22.65
CA ASP A 922 24.82 34.13 -22.57
C ASP A 922 25.10 33.05 -21.50
N THR A 923 25.18 33.50 -20.24
CA THR A 923 25.44 32.63 -19.09
C THR A 923 24.40 31.51 -18.95
N ASN A 924 23.19 31.74 -19.44
CA ASN A 924 22.07 30.81 -19.36
C ASN A 924 22.32 29.59 -20.28
N SER A 925 22.77 29.80 -21.52
CA SER A 925 23.15 28.70 -22.41
C SER A 925 24.34 27.90 -21.87
N HIS A 926 25.38 28.55 -21.31
CA HIS A 926 26.51 27.82 -20.70
C HIS A 926 26.06 26.91 -19.53
N ILE A 927 25.19 27.40 -18.66
CA ILE A 927 24.58 26.58 -17.59
C ILE A 927 23.82 25.37 -18.16
N LEU A 928 23.09 25.54 -19.26
CA LEU A 928 22.37 24.46 -19.91
C LEU A 928 23.29 23.45 -20.61
N VAL A 929 24.48 23.85 -21.05
CA VAL A 929 25.49 22.91 -21.55
C VAL A 929 25.95 21.95 -20.45
N HIS A 930 26.24 22.46 -19.25
CA HIS A 930 26.60 21.62 -18.09
C HIS A 930 25.50 20.62 -17.72
N ALA A 931 24.23 21.01 -17.88
CA ALA A 931 23.07 20.13 -17.65
C ALA A 931 22.84 19.10 -18.79
N PHE A 932 23.29 19.38 -20.02
CA PHE A 932 23.16 18.48 -21.18
C PHE A 932 24.19 17.35 -21.17
N GLU A 933 25.42 17.67 -20.76
CA GLU A 933 26.54 16.74 -20.64
C GLU A 933 26.27 15.68 -19.55
N ALA A 934 25.75 16.12 -18.41
CA ALA A 934 25.74 15.36 -17.17
C ALA A 934 24.84 14.11 -17.10
N ASP A 935 23.92 13.90 -18.05
CA ASP A 935 23.06 12.69 -18.13
C ASP A 935 23.57 11.64 -19.15
N ARG A 936 24.57 11.96 -19.99
CA ARG A 936 24.79 11.25 -21.27
C ARG A 936 24.85 9.72 -21.18
N ASN A 937 25.56 9.19 -20.19
CA ASN A 937 25.77 7.75 -20.00
C ASN A 937 25.44 7.29 -18.55
N GLY A 938 24.90 8.18 -17.70
CA GLY A 938 24.92 8.02 -16.24
C GLY A 938 24.27 6.73 -15.70
N LEU A 939 23.09 6.38 -16.20
CA LEU A 939 22.39 5.14 -15.83
C LEU A 939 22.86 3.90 -16.62
N LEU A 940 23.68 4.06 -17.66
CA LEU A 940 24.25 2.96 -18.43
C LEU A 940 25.51 2.41 -17.75
N THR A 941 26.43 3.29 -17.33
CA THR A 941 27.71 2.88 -16.74
C THR A 941 27.55 2.08 -15.43
N ILE A 942 26.51 2.34 -14.63
CA ILE A 942 26.18 1.54 -13.44
C ILE A 942 25.79 0.10 -13.81
N SER A 943 25.18 -0.13 -14.97
CA SER A 943 24.84 -1.48 -15.44
C SER A 943 26.11 -2.31 -15.69
N ASN A 944 27.16 -1.70 -16.27
CA ASN A 944 28.47 -2.32 -16.46
C ASN A 944 29.10 -2.70 -15.10
N TYR A 945 29.08 -1.77 -14.13
CA TYR A 945 29.59 -2.03 -12.76
C TYR A 945 28.86 -3.14 -11.99
N LEU A 946 27.67 -3.54 -12.45
CA LEU A 946 26.85 -4.64 -11.90
C LEU A 946 26.95 -5.95 -12.72
N GLY A 947 27.77 -5.97 -13.78
CA GLY A 947 27.90 -7.10 -14.70
C GLY A 947 26.70 -7.25 -15.65
N TRP A 948 25.90 -6.20 -15.84
CA TRP A 948 24.74 -6.19 -16.73
C TRP A 948 25.07 -5.63 -18.11
N GLY A 949 26.28 -5.12 -18.37
CA GLY A 949 26.69 -4.55 -19.67
C GLY A 949 26.63 -5.52 -20.87
N TYR A 950 26.50 -6.82 -20.63
CA TYR A 950 26.24 -7.84 -21.68
C TYR A 950 24.78 -8.35 -21.70
N ASN A 951 23.97 -7.99 -20.69
CA ASN A 951 22.61 -8.48 -20.49
C ASN A 951 21.66 -7.40 -19.93
N LEU A 952 21.76 -6.17 -20.42
CA LEU A 952 20.93 -5.06 -19.95
C LEU A 952 19.50 -5.24 -20.48
N GLY A 953 18.50 -5.18 -19.59
CA GLY A 953 17.10 -5.34 -19.96
C GLY A 953 16.36 -3.99 -20.03
N VAL A 954 16.69 -3.07 -19.13
CA VAL A 954 16.13 -1.71 -19.10
C VAL A 954 17.08 -0.74 -18.40
N ALA A 955 17.21 0.46 -18.95
CA ALA A 955 17.77 1.63 -18.29
C ALA A 955 16.96 2.87 -18.75
N ALA A 956 16.44 3.68 -17.82
CA ALA A 956 15.74 4.92 -18.14
C ALA A 956 15.66 5.88 -16.95
N SER A 957 15.87 7.18 -17.20
CA SER A 957 15.64 8.27 -16.24
C SER A 957 14.15 8.38 -15.87
N LEU A 958 13.85 8.54 -14.58
CA LEU A 958 12.50 8.90 -14.09
C LEU A 958 12.46 10.37 -13.70
N THR A 959 13.43 10.82 -12.91
CA THR A 959 13.58 12.23 -12.51
C THR A 959 15.05 12.64 -12.55
N TYR A 960 15.31 13.92 -12.81
CA TYR A 960 16.64 14.49 -12.72
C TYR A 960 16.58 15.93 -12.20
N THR A 961 17.32 16.20 -11.13
CA THR A 961 17.48 17.54 -10.54
C THR A 961 18.89 18.04 -10.81
N PHE A 962 19.03 19.27 -11.29
CA PHE A 962 20.32 19.92 -11.53
C PHE A 962 20.32 21.32 -10.89
N THR A 963 21.30 21.59 -10.03
CA THR A 963 21.36 22.81 -9.20
C THR A 963 22.71 23.49 -9.36
N VAL A 964 22.70 24.76 -9.79
CA VAL A 964 23.90 25.61 -9.85
C VAL A 964 24.14 26.28 -8.50
N HIS A 965 25.36 26.16 -7.96
CA HIS A 965 25.73 26.66 -6.63
C HIS A 965 26.37 28.05 -6.69
N VAL A 966 27.23 28.27 -7.69
CA VAL A 966 27.96 29.53 -7.96
C VAL A 966 27.08 30.57 -8.65
N ASN A 967 27.60 31.80 -8.84
CA ASN A 967 26.94 32.76 -9.71
C ASN A 967 27.15 32.42 -11.19
N SER A 968 26.19 32.82 -12.03
CA SER A 968 26.12 32.55 -13.48
C SER A 968 27.43 32.79 -14.25
N GLU A 969 28.17 33.84 -13.92
CA GLU A 969 29.43 34.25 -14.57
C GLU A 969 30.62 33.30 -14.28
N GLU A 970 30.48 32.46 -13.25
CA GLU A 970 31.42 31.41 -12.86
C GLU A 970 31.08 30.05 -13.51
N ALA A 971 29.88 29.94 -14.11
CA ALA A 971 29.42 28.80 -14.90
C ALA A 971 29.57 29.03 -16.42
N VAL A 972 30.41 29.98 -16.84
CA VAL A 972 30.69 30.28 -18.25
C VAL A 972 31.86 29.43 -18.75
N MET A 973 31.63 28.64 -19.79
CA MET A 973 32.65 27.82 -20.43
C MET A 973 33.56 28.68 -21.31
N ARG A 974 34.65 29.18 -20.71
CA ARG A 974 35.81 29.77 -21.40
C ARG A 974 36.78 28.66 -21.81
N ASP A 975 38.04 29.00 -22.08
CA ASP A 975 39.11 28.03 -22.33
C ASP A 975 39.36 27.13 -21.10
N GLY A 976 39.39 25.82 -21.32
CA GLY A 976 39.69 24.84 -20.29
C GLY A 976 38.91 23.54 -20.46
N TRP A 977 39.20 22.58 -19.57
CA TRP A 977 38.49 21.31 -19.50
C TRP A 977 37.74 21.22 -18.18
N TRP A 978 36.43 20.99 -18.28
CA TRP A 978 35.52 20.80 -17.17
C TRP A 978 35.49 19.33 -16.77
N ILE A 979 35.23 19.04 -15.49
CA ILE A 979 35.16 17.67 -14.99
C ILE A 979 33.76 17.38 -14.45
N GLN A 980 33.11 16.36 -15.00
CA GLN A 980 31.97 15.70 -14.35
C GLN A 980 32.50 14.56 -13.47
N GLU A 981 32.29 14.63 -12.16
CA GLU A 981 32.43 13.48 -11.24
C GLU A 981 31.08 12.79 -11.09
N VAL A 982 31.03 11.46 -11.19
CA VAL A 982 29.79 10.66 -11.08
C VAL A 982 29.95 9.53 -10.05
N CYS A 983 28.90 9.26 -9.27
CA CYS A 983 28.76 8.05 -8.46
C CYS A 983 27.30 7.57 -8.31
N TRP A 984 27.11 6.36 -7.77
CA TRP A 984 25.80 5.72 -7.63
C TRP A 984 25.51 5.34 -6.17
N PRO A 985 24.94 6.26 -5.36
CA PRO A 985 24.78 6.05 -3.92
C PRO A 985 23.97 4.81 -3.54
N ARG A 986 22.99 4.43 -4.36
CA ARG A 986 22.07 3.32 -4.09
C ARG A 986 21.53 2.70 -5.38
N ILE A 987 21.46 1.37 -5.39
CA ILE A 987 20.60 0.61 -6.31
C ILE A 987 19.78 -0.39 -5.49
N SER A 988 18.46 -0.43 -5.71
CA SER A 988 17.55 -1.37 -5.04
C SER A 988 16.18 -1.41 -5.73
N ALA A 989 15.44 -2.52 -5.61
CA ALA A 989 14.09 -2.68 -6.14
C ALA A 989 13.91 -2.31 -7.64
N GLY A 990 14.97 -2.42 -8.46
CA GLY A 990 14.97 -2.05 -9.88
C GLY A 990 15.15 -0.55 -10.16
N ARG A 991 15.38 0.28 -9.13
CA ARG A 991 15.81 1.68 -9.27
C ARG A 991 17.28 1.86 -8.93
N ALA A 992 17.96 2.72 -9.69
CA ALA A 992 19.32 3.17 -9.45
C ALA A 992 19.33 4.70 -9.30
N THR A 993 20.07 5.20 -8.31
CA THR A 993 20.30 6.63 -8.10
C THR A 993 21.70 7.01 -8.56
N LEU A 994 21.84 8.18 -9.17
CA LEU A 994 23.11 8.78 -9.57
C LEU A 994 23.27 10.16 -8.92
N GLU A 995 24.47 10.41 -8.40
CA GLU A 995 24.97 11.72 -8.01
C GLU A 995 26.02 12.19 -9.02
N SER A 996 25.97 13.46 -9.40
CA SER A 996 26.95 14.11 -10.26
C SER A 996 27.42 15.44 -9.67
N ARG A 997 28.70 15.79 -9.87
CA ARG A 997 29.29 17.09 -9.49
C ARG A 997 30.07 17.67 -10.67
N ILE A 998 29.77 18.92 -11.00
CA ILE A 998 30.44 19.68 -12.06
C ILE A 998 31.54 20.54 -11.44
N TRP A 999 32.76 20.38 -11.94
CA TRP A 999 33.93 21.12 -11.50
C TRP A 999 34.48 21.99 -12.63
N SER A 1000 34.69 23.29 -12.37
CA SER A 1000 35.35 24.22 -13.29
C SER A 1000 36.83 23.84 -13.46
N PRO A 1001 37.53 24.34 -14.51
CA PRO A 1001 38.96 24.10 -14.70
C PRO A 1001 39.82 24.45 -13.47
N GLU A 1002 39.43 25.51 -12.74
CA GLU A 1002 40.06 26.02 -11.51
C GLU A 1002 39.69 25.20 -10.26
N GLY A 1003 38.87 24.16 -10.39
CA GLY A 1003 38.47 23.27 -9.28
C GLY A 1003 37.29 23.76 -8.45
N LYS A 1004 36.52 24.76 -8.89
CA LYS A 1004 35.28 25.19 -8.22
C LYS A 1004 34.13 24.21 -8.49
N HIS A 1005 33.35 23.89 -7.46
CA HIS A 1005 32.15 23.06 -7.55
C HIS A 1005 30.94 23.87 -8.04
N VAL A 1006 30.78 23.95 -9.36
CA VAL A 1006 29.82 24.85 -10.03
C VAL A 1006 28.37 24.37 -9.90
N ALA A 1007 28.12 23.07 -10.03
CA ALA A 1007 26.77 22.51 -9.99
C ALA A 1007 26.75 21.06 -9.50
N SER A 1008 25.59 20.58 -9.06
CA SER A 1008 25.35 19.15 -8.77
C SER A 1008 24.10 18.63 -9.46
N GLY A 1009 24.16 17.37 -9.91
CA GLY A 1009 23.02 16.61 -10.41
C GLY A 1009 22.63 15.48 -9.45
N TYR A 1010 21.33 15.23 -9.31
CA TYR A 1010 20.79 14.05 -8.64
C TYR A 1010 19.68 13.41 -9.49
N GLN A 1011 19.86 12.15 -9.84
CA GLN A 1011 19.01 11.40 -10.77
C GLN A 1011 18.43 10.16 -10.10
N ASP A 1012 17.15 9.89 -10.34
CA ASP A 1012 16.51 8.60 -10.06
C ASP A 1012 16.03 7.98 -11.38
N GLY A 1013 16.26 6.69 -11.56
CA GLY A 1013 15.94 5.97 -12.77
C GLY A 1013 15.75 4.49 -12.54
N ILE A 1014 15.15 3.80 -13.52
CA ILE A 1014 15.07 2.35 -13.53
C ILE A 1014 16.31 1.75 -14.19
N ALA A 1015 16.82 0.66 -13.62
CA ALA A 1015 17.94 -0.11 -14.16
C ALA A 1015 17.78 -1.60 -13.81
N GLY A 1016 17.92 -2.50 -14.79
CA GLY A 1016 17.82 -3.94 -14.54
C GLY A 1016 18.24 -4.82 -15.73
N PRO A 1017 18.68 -6.06 -15.47
CA PRO A 1017 19.08 -7.00 -16.52
C PRO A 1017 17.87 -7.64 -17.21
N ASP A 1018 18.06 -8.20 -18.41
CA ASP A 1018 17.02 -8.98 -19.07
C ASP A 1018 16.71 -10.25 -18.26
N LYS A 1019 15.41 -10.44 -17.99
CA LYS A 1019 14.87 -11.58 -17.25
C LYS A 1019 14.79 -12.84 -18.11
N LYS A 1020 14.68 -12.73 -19.45
CA LYS A 1020 14.55 -13.88 -20.35
C LYS A 1020 15.88 -14.60 -20.55
N ARG A 1021 16.95 -13.86 -20.88
CA ARG A 1021 18.33 -14.39 -21.04
C ARG A 1021 18.94 -15.02 -19.78
N ARG A 1022 18.31 -14.85 -18.60
CA ARG A 1022 18.81 -15.38 -17.31
C ARG A 1022 18.77 -16.92 -17.21
N ALA A 1023 18.19 -17.62 -18.18
CA ALA A 1023 18.09 -19.08 -18.21
C ALA A 1023 19.31 -19.79 -18.84
N GLU A 1024 20.17 -19.10 -19.59
CA GLU A 1024 21.22 -19.75 -20.40
C GLU A 1024 22.62 -19.80 -19.76
N LYS A 1025 22.84 -19.11 -18.62
CA LYS A 1025 24.11 -19.14 -17.87
C LYS A 1025 23.95 -18.74 -16.40
N LEU A 1026 23.64 -19.74 -15.57
CA LEU A 1026 23.89 -19.76 -14.12
C LEU A 1026 24.05 -21.23 -13.66
#